data_AF-A0AAJ8JW55-F1
#
_entry.id   AF-A0AAJ8JW55-F1
#
_cell.length_a   1.000
_cell.length_b   1.000
_cell.length_c   1.000
_cell.angle_alpha   90.00
_cell.angle_beta   90.00
_cell.angle_gamma   90.00
#
_symmetry.space_group_name_H-M   'P 1'
#
loop_
_entity.id
_entity.type
_entity.pdbx_description
1 polymer ?
#
loop_
_entity_poly.entity_id
_entity_poly.type
_entity_poly.pdbx_seq_one_letter_code
_entity_poly.pdbx_strand_id
1 'polypeptide(L)'
;MGMGVSLKGNGDFRIQRDTLDQVGPISGQLNRQKAEIDDFSVFASFQNEELIIDKPPAESREKDRAGYNGIDRDERRSPAALLGSKRIGMVVLPEEMQKGIQQQIELLDNPRELRKSYLALPNTFSVAQGKPERREGRSPEMEVAKASAILPGEYGVVKNVLKELEKRLGREWLDDVSKGGILEISSSLGSGLWAVLDVYGLLPSSRIHWKEGQVPLKYFLVHPSKEGLGLIRKITEVALKGLTDIRFERKLPNDATPSMVLSTFHLTSIPSVSAQQLHLRQLLSMSSQYVILIERSTPQGWAAISQARSFFLSKSNNEEPLHIVAPCPHDGACPLVGTKDVCGFSQRLQRPTFLRKTKHSTRGEEEKGYCYLVIAKGARPTIELFGTTDVEISRTEDLIAAGRMGKVGREAAEKALFKSQERSTIQEVEGPEKILEVIHLHGSQSDSSLEEALLQVDKKVLENSLKREAYSWPRLVAPPIKRKGHVTMDACCSDGNIQRITFAKSHSKQGYHDARKSSWGDIIPHTPKSKPIVRTRGVRRLIKNRNEGNEDEILREIMAASLEEEMDPQTIINQSDNLKELELMGIEIPQAQIGKEKGIERNDVTTWSSSKESPFSTGQRRELSTRTFIKRTSSCSSQLMAFQTRYMSARPKAPVKSKTTLSSLLSLAKSNTPISVLTAYDYPTALLSEICDVDMTLVGDSLSQVALGYESTTSITLDEMIHHARAVRRGAKTPFVFVDMPFGSFESSVDQGVKNVVRMIKEGGIDGVKIEGGLEIVPLVKRLSSVGIPVMPHLGLRPQRATALSGYIVQGRTAIAAYEILQTARALADAGAFAFLLEALPEKVASIITGEMIEKGVFTIGIGAGKWTNGQVLVITDLLGFYPDDSTAEETLPIIAGDIQSSSTPRDLVKPLHAPRFVRQFVSVGQEMRRGVREYVQAVKEKSFPDEKETYGMKKEQWVEFLRLIEQEKGQN
;
A
#
# COMPACT_ATOMS: atom_id res chain seq x y z
N MET A 1 11.88 17.70 62.92
CA MET A 1 12.26 16.64 63.88
C MET A 1 13.07 15.62 63.11
N GLY A 2 14.38 15.42 63.22
CA GLY A 2 15.53 15.97 63.98
C GLY A 2 16.67 15.00 63.57
N MET A 3 17.89 15.37 63.18
CA MET A 3 18.86 16.44 63.47
C MET A 3 19.40 16.96 62.12
N GLY A 4 19.89 18.18 61.86
CA GLY A 4 20.29 19.31 62.68
C GLY A 4 21.56 19.94 62.06
N VAL A 5 21.39 20.95 61.18
CA VAL A 5 22.23 22.18 60.93
C VAL A 5 23.74 21.95 60.55
N SER A 6 24.43 22.61 59.61
CA SER A 6 24.45 24.03 59.22
C SER A 6 25.42 24.31 58.04
N LEU A 7 24.94 25.07 57.05
CA LEU A 7 25.51 26.25 56.36
C LEU A 7 26.94 26.33 55.75
N LYS A 8 26.91 26.86 54.51
CA LYS A 8 27.74 27.94 53.89
C LYS A 8 29.07 27.61 53.19
N GLY A 9 29.20 28.12 51.97
CA GLY A 9 30.50 28.46 51.37
C GLY A 9 30.47 28.65 49.84
N ASN A 10 30.17 29.88 49.40
CA ASN A 10 30.50 30.38 48.05
C ASN A 10 32.03 30.44 47.85
N GLY A 11 32.50 30.27 46.61
CA GLY A 11 33.70 30.98 46.14
C GLY A 11 34.82 30.13 45.52
N ASP A 12 34.77 29.97 44.20
CA ASP A 12 35.72 30.57 43.25
C ASP A 12 37.27 30.37 43.33
N PHE A 13 37.83 30.05 42.15
CA PHE A 13 39.19 30.25 41.61
C PHE A 13 40.38 29.29 41.90
N ARG A 14 40.69 28.46 40.88
CA ARG A 14 41.84 28.53 39.92
C ARG A 14 43.31 28.36 40.40
N ILE A 15 44.04 27.50 39.65
CA ILE A 15 45.46 27.55 39.15
C ILE A 15 46.51 26.55 39.71
N GLN A 16 46.99 25.71 38.77
CA GLN A 16 48.34 25.14 38.44
C GLN A 16 49.31 24.48 39.45
N ARG A 17 49.66 23.23 39.08
CA ARG A 17 50.96 22.52 38.87
C ARG A 17 52.15 22.71 39.82
N ASP A 18 52.68 21.56 40.26
CA ASP A 18 54.11 21.19 40.38
C ASP A 18 54.22 19.64 40.40
N THR A 19 54.90 18.98 39.43
CA THR A 19 56.34 18.62 39.28
C THR A 19 56.87 17.53 40.22
N LEU A 20 57.42 16.46 39.63
CA LEU A 20 58.59 15.72 40.14
C LEU A 20 59.15 14.77 39.06
N ASP A 21 60.39 15.06 38.67
CA ASP A 21 61.28 14.31 37.77
C ASP A 21 61.75 12.98 38.37
N GLN A 22 62.22 12.06 37.51
CA GLN A 22 63.59 11.52 37.59
C GLN A 22 63.98 10.60 36.40
N VAL A 23 65.06 11.00 35.69
CA VAL A 23 66.17 10.21 35.07
C VAL A 23 65.78 9.17 33.99
N GLY A 24 66.08 9.26 32.67
CA GLY A 24 67.31 9.57 31.90
C GLY A 24 67.97 8.25 31.37
N PRO A 25 68.78 8.20 30.27
CA PRO A 25 68.67 8.84 28.95
C PRO A 25 69.13 7.92 27.76
N ILE A 26 69.27 8.51 26.54
CA ILE A 26 70.13 8.09 25.37
C ILE A 26 69.44 7.10 24.39
N SER A 27 69.36 7.29 23.05
CA SER A 27 70.01 8.12 22.01
C SER A 27 69.06 8.18 20.78
N GLY A 28 68.85 9.31 20.10
CA GLY A 28 69.55 9.73 18.87
C GLY A 28 69.03 8.98 17.61
N GLN A 29 68.67 9.56 16.47
CA GLN A 29 68.86 10.87 15.86
C GLN A 29 67.99 10.97 14.58
N LEU A 30 67.46 12.17 14.30
CA LEU A 30 67.43 12.89 13.00
C LEU A 30 66.75 12.27 11.75
N ASN A 31 65.66 12.88 11.28
CA ASN A 31 65.62 13.91 10.20
C ASN A 31 64.18 14.07 9.68
N ARG A 32 63.52 15.24 9.76
CA ARG A 32 63.58 16.40 8.82
C ARG A 32 63.30 16.05 7.35
N GLN A 33 62.06 16.27 6.89
CA GLN A 33 61.64 17.38 6.00
C GLN A 33 60.49 16.99 5.04
N LYS A 34 59.48 17.88 5.03
CA LYS A 34 58.63 18.35 3.92
C LYS A 34 58.20 17.36 2.82
N ALA A 35 56.89 17.18 2.69
CA ALA A 35 56.24 16.99 1.40
C ALA A 35 54.92 17.79 1.34
N GLU A 36 54.72 18.43 0.21
CA GLU A 36 53.56 19.24 -0.17
C GLU A 36 52.30 18.39 -0.36
N ILE A 37 51.18 19.04 -0.05
CA ILE A 37 49.80 18.92 -0.55
C ILE A 37 49.51 17.75 -1.52
N ASP A 38 48.61 16.83 -1.10
CA ASP A 38 47.58 16.34 -2.02
C ASP A 38 46.32 15.81 -1.30
N ASP A 39 45.20 16.19 -1.87
CA ASP A 39 43.84 16.14 -1.35
C ASP A 39 43.21 14.76 -1.62
N PHE A 40 43.57 13.72 -0.85
CA PHE A 40 43.04 12.35 -1.03
C PHE A 40 43.12 11.51 0.27
N SER A 41 42.28 11.75 1.29
CA SER A 41 42.26 10.87 2.48
C SER A 41 40.94 10.80 3.29
N VAL A 42 39.76 10.89 2.64
CA VAL A 42 38.48 10.58 3.32
C VAL A 42 38.06 9.09 3.18
N PHE A 43 38.86 8.24 2.52
CA PHE A 43 38.47 6.86 2.20
C PHE A 43 39.16 5.75 3.02
N ALA A 44 39.95 6.07 4.05
CA ALA A 44 40.77 5.07 4.77
C ALA A 44 40.41 4.88 6.26
N SER A 45 39.13 4.92 6.64
CA SER A 45 38.68 4.57 8.00
C SER A 45 37.46 3.63 8.04
N PHE A 46 37.32 2.75 7.04
CA PHE A 46 36.34 1.66 7.06
C PHE A 46 37.05 0.30 7.01
N GLN A 47 37.85 0.01 8.03
CA GLN A 47 38.21 -1.36 8.36
C GLN A 47 37.78 -1.58 9.82
N ASN A 48 36.90 -2.57 10.02
CA ASN A 48 36.28 -3.01 11.28
C ASN A 48 34.98 -2.33 11.71
N GLU A 49 33.98 -2.23 10.82
CA GLU A 49 32.60 -2.41 11.27
C GLU A 49 32.22 -3.87 11.04
N GLU A 50 32.10 -4.63 12.13
CA GLU A 50 31.45 -5.93 12.15
C GLU A 50 30.13 -5.85 11.37
N LEU A 51 29.79 -6.94 10.66
CA LEU A 51 28.51 -7.15 10.01
C LEU A 51 27.35 -6.61 10.86
N ILE A 52 26.89 -5.39 10.57
CA ILE A 52 25.53 -4.98 10.93
C ILE A 52 24.63 -5.75 9.97
N ILE A 53 24.42 -7.03 10.31
CA ILE A 53 23.19 -7.73 9.94
C ILE A 53 22.11 -6.79 10.48
N ASP A 54 21.40 -6.09 9.61
CA ASP A 54 20.15 -5.44 9.96
C ASP A 54 19.35 -6.56 10.63
N LYS A 55 19.33 -6.57 11.96
CA LYS A 55 18.41 -7.44 12.68
C LYS A 55 17.08 -7.08 12.04
N PRO A 56 16.37 -8.06 11.43
CA PRO A 56 15.01 -7.80 10.94
C PRO A 56 14.33 -7.07 12.09
N PRO A 57 13.60 -5.96 11.84
CA PRO A 57 13.00 -5.16 12.89
C PRO A 57 12.50 -6.15 13.92
N ALA A 58 13.18 -6.20 15.09
CA ALA A 58 13.06 -7.30 16.03
C ALA A 58 11.58 -7.59 16.08
N GLU A 59 11.16 -8.84 15.87
CA GLU A 59 9.77 -9.29 15.69
C GLU A 59 8.82 -8.63 16.72
N SER A 60 8.63 -7.34 16.69
CA SER A 60 7.81 -6.52 17.57
C SER A 60 6.46 -6.34 16.89
N ARG A 61 6.24 -7.13 15.83
CA ARG A 61 4.94 -7.51 15.31
C ARG A 61 4.72 -9.04 15.29
N GLU A 62 5.69 -9.89 15.66
CA GLU A 62 5.51 -11.36 15.75
C GLU A 62 5.95 -12.02 17.08
N LYS A 63 7.03 -11.60 17.76
CA LYS A 63 7.39 -11.97 19.14
C LYS A 63 6.61 -11.22 20.22
N ASP A 64 6.11 -10.01 19.96
CA ASP A 64 5.04 -9.41 20.79
C ASP A 64 3.66 -10.07 20.56
N ARG A 65 3.61 -11.18 19.82
CA ARG A 65 2.43 -12.06 19.74
C ARG A 65 2.64 -13.44 20.36
N ALA A 66 3.85 -13.78 20.81
CA ALA A 66 4.13 -15.03 21.50
C ALA A 66 3.95 -14.93 23.03
N GLY A 67 3.83 -13.72 23.57
CA GLY A 67 3.38 -13.47 24.94
C GLY A 67 1.98 -12.85 24.93
N TYR A 68 0.95 -13.67 25.15
CA TYR A 68 -0.48 -13.30 25.21
C TYR A 68 -1.08 -12.72 23.90
N ASN A 69 -2.00 -13.47 23.27
CA ASN A 69 -2.95 -13.08 22.20
C ASN A 69 -2.59 -13.34 20.71
N GLY A 70 -1.55 -14.12 20.38
CA GLY A 70 -1.32 -14.62 19.01
C GLY A 70 -2.23 -15.79 18.61
N ILE A 71 -2.44 -16.72 19.55
CA ILE A 71 -3.25 -17.93 19.35
C ILE A 71 -4.74 -17.57 19.19
N ASP A 72 -5.21 -16.54 19.90
CA ASP A 72 -6.60 -16.10 19.93
C ASP A 72 -7.10 -15.43 18.63
N ARG A 73 -6.20 -14.97 17.74
CA ARG A 73 -6.60 -14.32 16.47
C ARG A 73 -6.88 -15.29 15.34
N ASP A 74 -6.11 -16.37 15.24
CA ASP A 74 -6.32 -17.41 14.22
C ASP A 74 -7.46 -18.35 14.60
N GLU A 75 -7.69 -18.58 15.91
CA GLU A 75 -8.88 -19.30 16.41
C GLU A 75 -10.21 -18.67 15.97
N ARG A 76 -10.24 -17.36 15.68
CA ARG A 76 -11.44 -16.67 15.19
C ARG A 76 -11.79 -16.99 13.74
N ARG A 77 -10.81 -17.42 12.94
CA ARG A 77 -11.05 -17.88 11.56
C ARG A 77 -11.46 -19.34 11.59
N SER A 78 -12.26 -19.75 10.62
CA SER A 78 -12.52 -21.17 10.43
C SER A 78 -11.25 -21.90 9.95
N PRO A 79 -11.06 -23.18 10.31
CA PRO A 79 -9.99 -24.01 9.75
C PRO A 79 -9.93 -23.97 8.21
N ALA A 80 -11.09 -23.99 7.56
CA ALA A 80 -11.22 -23.87 6.11
C ALA A 80 -10.70 -22.53 5.58
N ALA A 81 -11.03 -21.41 6.25
CA ALA A 81 -10.55 -20.09 5.85
C ALA A 81 -9.04 -19.92 6.07
N LEU A 82 -8.45 -20.60 7.07
CA LEU A 82 -7.00 -20.63 7.29
C LEU A 82 -6.30 -21.42 6.17
N LEU A 83 -6.82 -22.60 5.81
CA LEU A 83 -6.34 -23.40 4.69
C LEU A 83 -6.38 -22.60 3.37
N GLY A 84 -7.48 -21.88 3.16
CA GLY A 84 -7.70 -21.09 1.95
C GLY A 84 -6.89 -19.81 1.83
N SER A 85 -6.11 -19.45 2.85
CA SER A 85 -5.34 -18.19 2.83
C SER A 85 -4.04 -18.34 2.03
N LYS A 86 -3.89 -17.49 1.01
CA LYS A 86 -2.70 -17.36 0.17
C LYS A 86 -1.63 -16.44 0.78
N ARG A 87 -1.93 -15.76 1.90
CA ARG A 87 -0.97 -14.87 2.57
C ARG A 87 0.06 -15.67 3.36
N ILE A 88 1.30 -15.69 2.87
CA ILE A 88 2.50 -15.96 3.69
C ILE A 88 3.04 -14.71 4.40
N GLY A 89 2.41 -13.56 4.19
CA GLY A 89 2.85 -12.28 4.75
C GLY A 89 4.03 -11.67 3.98
N MET A 90 4.86 -10.91 4.68
CA MET A 90 6.10 -10.34 4.12
C MET A 90 7.19 -11.42 4.12
N VAL A 91 7.75 -11.73 2.96
CA VAL A 91 8.85 -12.69 2.84
C VAL A 91 10.17 -12.01 3.18
N VAL A 92 10.97 -12.68 4.01
CA VAL A 92 12.36 -12.33 4.29
C VAL A 92 13.27 -13.28 3.51
N LEU A 93 14.38 -12.77 2.99
CA LEU A 93 15.37 -13.60 2.28
C LEU A 93 16.20 -14.45 3.25
N PRO A 94 16.57 -15.68 2.89
CA PRO A 94 17.47 -16.50 3.69
C PRO A 94 18.82 -15.80 3.88
N GLU A 95 19.42 -15.92 5.06
CA GLU A 95 20.70 -15.25 5.36
C GLU A 95 21.81 -15.67 4.40
N GLU A 96 21.82 -16.94 4.00
CA GLU A 96 22.82 -17.51 3.11
C GLU A 96 22.73 -16.91 1.71
N MET A 97 21.51 -16.68 1.21
CA MET A 97 21.29 -15.97 -0.04
C MET A 97 21.79 -14.52 0.06
N GLN A 98 21.46 -13.84 1.16
CA GLN A 98 21.89 -12.45 1.36
C GLN A 98 23.43 -12.34 1.41
N LYS A 99 24.09 -13.21 2.17
CA LYS A 99 25.55 -13.28 2.28
C LYS A 99 26.18 -13.62 0.93
N GLY A 100 25.66 -14.62 0.22
CA GLY A 100 26.14 -14.99 -1.10
C GLY A 100 26.05 -13.85 -2.12
N ILE A 101 24.92 -13.14 -2.18
CA ILE A 101 24.76 -11.98 -3.07
C ILE A 101 25.71 -10.85 -2.66
N GLN A 102 25.80 -10.54 -1.37
CA GLN A 102 26.64 -9.47 -0.84
C GLN A 102 28.12 -9.71 -1.14
N GLN A 103 28.60 -10.94 -0.96
CA GLN A 103 29.98 -11.32 -1.31
C GLN A 103 30.27 -11.10 -2.80
N GLN A 104 29.32 -11.43 -3.70
CA GLN A 104 29.52 -11.21 -5.13
C GLN A 104 29.48 -9.72 -5.51
N ILE A 105 28.78 -8.88 -4.73
CA ILE A 105 28.81 -7.42 -4.90
C ILE A 105 30.17 -6.85 -4.45
N GLU A 106 30.72 -7.34 -3.35
CA GLU A 106 32.01 -6.89 -2.79
C GLU A 106 33.21 -7.27 -3.67
N LEU A 107 33.09 -8.35 -4.44
CA LEU A 107 34.10 -8.78 -5.41
C LEU A 107 34.11 -7.95 -6.70
N LEU A 108 33.20 -6.99 -6.88
CA LEU A 108 33.20 -6.11 -8.05
C LEU A 108 34.22 -4.98 -7.86
N ASP A 109 35.16 -4.87 -8.80
CA ASP A 109 36.21 -3.83 -8.78
C ASP A 109 35.65 -2.40 -8.75
N ASN A 110 34.49 -2.18 -9.39
CA ASN A 110 33.84 -0.88 -9.45
C ASN A 110 32.34 -0.98 -9.13
N PRO A 111 31.91 -0.60 -7.90
CA PRO A 111 30.51 -0.59 -7.50
C PRO A 111 29.60 0.30 -8.37
N ARG A 112 30.14 1.26 -9.13
CA ARG A 112 29.36 2.11 -10.05
C ARG A 112 28.87 1.33 -11.28
N GLU A 113 29.61 0.30 -11.71
CA GLU A 113 29.20 -0.55 -12.84
C GLU A 113 27.98 -1.40 -12.48
N LEU A 114 27.83 -1.83 -11.22
CA LEU A 114 26.63 -2.54 -10.76
C LEU A 114 25.35 -1.71 -10.98
N ARG A 115 25.41 -0.41 -10.71
CA ARG A 115 24.28 0.51 -10.93
C ARG A 115 23.98 0.66 -12.41
N LYS A 116 25.00 0.82 -13.25
CA LYS A 116 24.85 0.92 -14.70
C LYS A 116 24.20 -0.34 -15.26
N SER A 117 24.67 -1.51 -14.86
CA SER A 117 24.08 -2.80 -15.21
C SER A 117 22.64 -2.95 -14.72
N TYR A 118 22.34 -2.51 -13.49
CA TYR A 118 20.97 -2.48 -12.97
C TYR A 118 20.05 -1.58 -13.81
N LEU A 119 20.49 -0.38 -14.17
CA LEU A 119 19.71 0.56 -14.99
C LEU A 119 19.53 0.06 -16.44
N ALA A 120 20.42 -0.81 -16.91
CA ALA A 120 20.33 -1.46 -18.20
C ALA A 120 19.41 -2.71 -18.19
N LEU A 121 18.96 -3.17 -17.01
CA LEU A 121 17.97 -4.25 -16.95
C LEU A 121 16.64 -3.76 -17.56
N PRO A 122 15.95 -4.60 -18.36
CA PRO A 122 14.69 -4.22 -18.96
C PRO A 122 13.70 -3.77 -17.88
N ASN A 123 13.22 -2.53 -18.01
CA ASN A 123 12.22 -1.96 -17.11
C ASN A 123 11.01 -2.89 -17.10
N THR A 124 10.66 -3.44 -15.94
CA THR A 124 9.57 -4.41 -15.74
C THR A 124 8.16 -3.86 -16.05
N PHE A 125 8.05 -2.67 -16.68
CA PHE A 125 6.80 -2.00 -17.03
C PHE A 125 6.81 -1.28 -18.39
N SER A 126 7.87 -1.38 -19.21
CA SER A 126 7.91 -0.71 -20.51
C SER A 126 7.54 -1.67 -21.64
N VAL A 127 6.32 -1.52 -22.16
CA VAL A 127 5.94 -2.01 -23.49
C VAL A 127 6.72 -1.20 -24.52
N ALA A 128 7.85 -1.72 -24.98
CA ALA A 128 8.43 -1.30 -26.24
C ALA A 128 8.28 -2.47 -27.22
N GLN A 129 7.27 -2.39 -28.07
CA GLN A 129 7.28 -3.10 -29.34
C GLN A 129 8.44 -2.54 -30.15
N GLY A 130 9.41 -3.38 -30.54
CA GLY A 130 10.42 -3.01 -31.52
C GLY A 130 11.83 -3.48 -31.16
N LYS A 131 12.26 -4.49 -31.91
CA LYS A 131 13.60 -5.10 -32.02
C LYS A 131 13.89 -6.24 -31.02
N PRO A 132 14.28 -7.44 -31.51
CA PRO A 132 14.79 -8.49 -30.65
C PRO A 132 16.05 -7.98 -29.94
N GLU A 133 16.21 -8.34 -28.66
CA GLU A 133 17.38 -8.00 -27.85
C GLU A 133 18.65 -8.17 -28.70
N ARG A 134 19.29 -7.06 -29.06
CA ARG A 134 20.71 -7.09 -29.42
C ARG A 134 21.43 -7.65 -28.20
N ARG A 135 22.27 -8.65 -28.44
CA ARG A 135 23.13 -9.35 -27.46
C ARG A 135 24.09 -8.36 -26.76
N GLU A 136 23.57 -7.45 -25.96
CA GLU A 136 24.37 -6.52 -25.17
C GLU A 136 24.66 -7.18 -23.81
N GLY A 137 25.91 -7.64 -23.66
CA GLY A 137 26.60 -7.78 -22.38
C GLY A 137 26.21 -8.96 -21.48
N ARG A 138 26.68 -10.17 -21.81
CA ARG A 138 26.86 -11.26 -20.82
C ARG A 138 28.04 -10.97 -19.89
N SER A 139 28.02 -9.82 -19.23
CA SER A 139 29.10 -9.43 -18.32
C SER A 139 28.83 -9.98 -16.90
N PRO A 140 29.87 -10.33 -16.11
CA PRO A 140 29.70 -10.74 -14.72
C PRO A 140 28.88 -9.73 -13.89
N GLU A 141 29.07 -8.44 -14.14
CA GLU A 141 28.36 -7.34 -13.48
C GLU A 141 26.85 -7.36 -13.77
N MET A 142 26.46 -7.74 -14.99
CA MET A 142 25.05 -7.89 -15.37
C MET A 142 24.38 -9.02 -14.59
N GLU A 143 25.07 -10.16 -14.43
CA GLU A 143 24.53 -11.27 -13.63
C GLU A 143 24.46 -10.91 -12.14
N VAL A 144 25.45 -10.18 -11.58
CA VAL A 144 25.39 -9.67 -10.20
C VAL A 144 24.27 -8.62 -10.03
N ALA A 145 24.00 -7.80 -11.06
CA ALA A 145 22.85 -6.89 -11.05
C ALA A 145 21.52 -7.64 -11.01
N LYS A 146 21.36 -8.72 -11.79
CA LYS A 146 20.18 -9.60 -11.72
C LYS A 146 20.06 -10.27 -10.35
N ALA A 147 21.18 -10.77 -9.80
CA ALA A 147 21.20 -11.41 -8.49
C ALA A 147 20.78 -10.44 -7.37
N SER A 148 21.25 -9.20 -7.44
CA SER A 148 20.96 -8.20 -6.42
C SER A 148 19.58 -7.57 -6.55
N ALA A 149 19.02 -7.41 -7.76
CA ALA A 149 17.78 -6.66 -7.98
C ALA A 149 16.53 -7.50 -8.35
N ILE A 150 16.72 -8.64 -9.00
CA ILE A 150 15.64 -9.49 -9.55
C ILE A 150 15.43 -10.74 -8.69
N LEU A 151 16.48 -11.51 -8.45
CA LEU A 151 16.42 -12.79 -7.72
C LEU A 151 15.65 -12.71 -6.38
N PRO A 152 15.82 -11.69 -5.52
CA PRO A 152 15.07 -11.58 -4.26
C PRO A 152 13.55 -11.60 -4.44
N GLY A 153 13.07 -10.88 -5.45
CA GLY A 153 11.64 -10.77 -5.72
C GLY A 153 11.08 -12.06 -6.31
N GLU A 154 11.83 -12.67 -7.23
CA GLU A 154 11.46 -13.92 -7.88
C GLU A 154 11.46 -15.10 -6.89
N TYR A 155 12.45 -15.18 -6.00
CA TYR A 155 12.46 -16.14 -4.88
C TYR A 155 11.20 -16.00 -4.01
N GLY A 156 10.81 -14.77 -3.64
CA GLY A 156 9.63 -14.55 -2.81
C GLY A 156 8.35 -15.08 -3.47
N VAL A 157 8.22 -14.85 -4.78
CA VAL A 157 7.12 -15.38 -5.58
C VAL A 157 7.09 -16.91 -5.58
N VAL A 158 8.23 -17.56 -5.90
CA VAL A 158 8.29 -19.03 -5.98
C VAL A 158 8.02 -19.65 -4.61
N LYS A 159 8.58 -19.09 -3.52
CA LYS A 159 8.29 -19.52 -2.14
C LYS A 159 6.79 -19.46 -1.84
N ASN A 160 6.09 -18.43 -2.30
CA ASN A 160 4.64 -18.33 -2.09
C ASN A 160 3.87 -19.42 -2.83
N VAL A 161 4.25 -19.74 -4.07
CA VAL A 161 3.63 -20.83 -4.84
C VAL A 161 3.87 -22.17 -4.14
N LEU A 162 5.10 -22.46 -3.72
CA LEU A 162 5.42 -23.72 -3.02
C LEU A 162 4.71 -23.83 -1.67
N LYS A 163 4.59 -22.74 -0.90
CA LYS A 163 3.82 -22.72 0.36
C LYS A 163 2.32 -22.90 0.14
N GLU A 164 1.79 -22.43 -0.99
CA GLU A 164 0.41 -22.74 -1.35
C GLU A 164 0.21 -24.22 -1.67
N LEU A 165 1.16 -24.83 -2.38
CA LEU A 165 1.13 -26.27 -2.68
C LEU A 165 1.29 -27.12 -1.41
N GLU A 166 2.16 -26.74 -0.47
CA GLU A 166 2.26 -27.40 0.84
C GLU A 166 0.92 -27.39 1.60
N LYS A 167 0.16 -26.28 1.52
CA LYS A 167 -1.19 -26.22 2.13
C LYS A 167 -2.18 -27.14 1.42
N ARG A 168 -2.17 -27.16 0.08
CA ARG A 168 -3.13 -27.92 -0.75
C ARG A 168 -2.84 -29.43 -0.72
N LEU A 169 -1.57 -29.82 -0.87
CA LEU A 169 -1.13 -31.20 -1.03
C LEU A 169 -0.68 -31.84 0.30
N GLY A 170 -0.50 -31.04 1.37
CA GLY A 170 0.03 -31.49 2.65
C GLY A 170 1.54 -31.35 2.74
N ARG A 171 2.14 -31.46 3.94
CA ARG A 171 3.58 -31.21 4.15
C ARG A 171 4.50 -32.25 3.49
N GLU A 172 4.04 -33.49 3.41
CA GLU A 172 4.82 -34.63 2.92
C GLU A 172 4.97 -34.63 1.38
N TRP A 173 4.20 -33.81 0.66
CA TRP A 173 4.23 -33.79 -0.82
C TRP A 173 5.63 -33.49 -1.38
N LEU A 174 6.37 -32.61 -0.71
CA LEU A 174 7.69 -32.20 -1.15
C LEU A 174 8.73 -33.28 -0.79
N ASP A 175 8.52 -34.03 0.29
CA ASP A 175 9.34 -35.21 0.62
C ASP A 175 9.20 -36.27 -0.49
N ASP A 176 7.98 -36.55 -0.94
CA ASP A 176 7.75 -37.53 -2.00
C ASP A 176 8.31 -37.10 -3.35
N VAL A 177 8.16 -35.82 -3.70
CA VAL A 177 8.72 -35.26 -4.92
C VAL A 177 10.25 -35.20 -4.87
N SER A 178 10.84 -34.89 -3.72
CA SER A 178 12.30 -34.76 -3.58
C SER A 178 13.03 -36.08 -3.82
N LYS A 179 12.39 -37.23 -3.53
CA LYS A 179 12.96 -38.58 -3.75
C LYS A 179 13.20 -38.87 -5.23
N GLY A 180 12.32 -38.43 -6.13
CA GLY A 180 12.51 -38.60 -7.58
C GLY A 180 13.18 -37.41 -8.27
N GLY A 181 13.63 -36.42 -7.50
CA GLY A 181 14.39 -35.27 -7.98
C GLY A 181 13.56 -34.16 -8.58
N ILE A 182 14.10 -32.94 -8.51
CA ILE A 182 13.43 -31.71 -8.95
C ILE A 182 14.22 -31.11 -10.10
N LEU A 183 13.53 -30.72 -11.16
CA LEU A 183 14.09 -30.00 -12.29
C LEU A 183 13.57 -28.56 -12.31
N GLU A 184 14.47 -27.58 -12.20
CA GLU A 184 14.18 -26.18 -12.50
C GLU A 184 14.73 -25.80 -13.87
N ILE A 185 13.88 -25.16 -14.68
CA ILE A 185 14.27 -24.47 -15.91
C ILE A 185 13.99 -23.00 -15.67
N SER A 186 15.04 -22.19 -15.63
CA SER A 186 14.93 -20.79 -15.25
C SER A 186 15.63 -19.86 -16.22
N SER A 187 15.04 -18.69 -16.43
CA SER A 187 15.75 -17.51 -16.96
C SER A 187 16.20 -16.56 -15.84
N SER A 188 16.04 -16.99 -14.58
CA SER A 188 16.49 -16.31 -13.36
C SER A 188 17.69 -17.03 -12.73
N LEU A 189 18.27 -16.42 -11.70
CA LEU A 189 19.43 -16.96 -10.98
C LEU A 189 19.07 -17.97 -9.89
N GLY A 190 18.28 -18.99 -10.24
CA GLY A 190 17.93 -20.12 -9.36
C GLY A 190 16.93 -19.78 -8.26
N SER A 191 15.94 -18.93 -8.57
CA SER A 191 14.90 -18.55 -7.61
C SER A 191 14.12 -19.76 -7.07
N GLY A 192 13.90 -20.79 -7.91
CA GLY A 192 13.28 -22.05 -7.52
C GLY A 192 14.14 -22.89 -6.60
N LEU A 193 15.43 -23.03 -6.90
CA LEU A 193 16.37 -23.75 -6.04
C LEU A 193 16.34 -23.20 -4.62
N TRP A 194 16.51 -21.88 -4.47
CA TRP A 194 16.48 -21.24 -3.16
C TRP A 194 15.15 -21.40 -2.43
N ALA A 195 14.03 -21.31 -3.15
CA ALA A 195 12.71 -21.49 -2.56
C ALA A 195 12.49 -22.93 -2.10
N VAL A 196 12.97 -23.93 -2.87
CA VAL A 196 12.91 -25.34 -2.49
C VAL A 196 13.77 -25.62 -1.27
N LEU A 197 15.03 -25.17 -1.26
CA LEU A 197 15.92 -25.35 -0.10
C LEU A 197 15.31 -24.79 1.18
N ASP A 198 14.67 -23.62 1.09
CA ASP A 198 14.05 -22.99 2.26
C ASP A 198 12.74 -23.69 2.70
N VAL A 199 11.84 -24.00 1.77
CA VAL A 199 10.57 -24.68 2.09
C VAL A 199 10.82 -26.09 2.63
N TYR A 200 11.85 -26.77 2.11
CA TYR A 200 12.28 -28.10 2.54
C TYR A 200 13.11 -28.08 3.84
N GLY A 201 13.51 -26.90 4.33
CA GLY A 201 14.23 -26.75 5.59
C GLY A 201 15.73 -27.11 5.52
N LEU A 202 16.33 -27.04 4.33
CA LEU A 202 17.75 -27.34 4.09
C LEU A 202 18.69 -26.16 4.40
N LEU A 203 18.16 -24.94 4.51
CA LEU A 203 18.99 -23.78 4.84
C LEU A 203 19.14 -23.67 6.36
N PRO A 204 20.34 -23.35 6.89
CA PRO A 204 20.53 -23.09 8.31
C PRO A 204 19.58 -22.02 8.87
N SER A 205 19.25 -20.99 8.07
CA SER A 205 18.30 -19.95 8.44
C SER A 205 16.82 -20.32 8.29
N SER A 206 16.49 -21.53 7.81
CA SER A 206 15.11 -21.97 7.65
C SER A 206 14.39 -22.12 8.99
N ARG A 207 13.12 -21.72 9.05
CA ARG A 207 12.29 -21.84 10.26
C ARG A 207 12.01 -23.30 10.66
N ILE A 208 12.17 -24.23 9.73
CA ILE A 208 11.99 -25.67 9.90
C ILE A 208 13.36 -26.29 9.71
N HIS A 209 13.85 -27.00 10.72
CA HIS A 209 15.18 -27.61 10.70
C HIS A 209 15.10 -29.07 10.29
N TRP A 210 16.11 -29.49 9.53
CA TRP A 210 16.33 -30.85 9.06
C TRP A 210 16.17 -31.91 10.15
N LYS A 211 15.46 -33.01 9.83
CA LYS A 211 15.44 -34.22 10.65
C LYS A 211 16.57 -35.15 10.20
N GLU A 212 17.34 -35.65 11.16
CA GLU A 212 18.38 -36.66 10.93
C GLU A 212 17.76 -37.89 10.22
N GLY A 213 18.28 -38.26 9.03
CA GLY A 213 17.88 -39.47 8.29
C GLY A 213 17.14 -39.29 6.95
N GLN A 214 16.90 -38.07 6.45
CA GLN A 214 16.32 -37.87 5.11
C GLN A 214 17.36 -37.97 3.97
N VAL A 215 16.93 -38.48 2.81
CA VAL A 215 17.73 -38.69 1.58
C VAL A 215 18.26 -37.35 1.03
N PRO A 216 19.49 -37.28 0.51
CA PRO A 216 20.01 -36.05 -0.12
C PRO A 216 19.10 -35.57 -1.26
N LEU A 217 18.77 -34.28 -1.25
CA LEU A 217 17.93 -33.66 -2.29
C LEU A 217 18.65 -33.73 -3.65
N LYS A 218 18.02 -34.38 -4.63
CA LYS A 218 18.47 -34.42 -6.02
C LYS A 218 17.85 -33.26 -6.80
N TYR A 219 18.66 -32.33 -7.28
CA TYR A 219 18.19 -31.11 -7.94
C TYR A 219 18.93 -30.85 -9.25
N PHE A 220 18.19 -30.55 -10.32
CA PHE A 220 18.73 -30.15 -11.61
C PHE A 220 18.31 -28.72 -11.90
N LEU A 221 19.28 -27.82 -12.06
CA LEU A 221 19.03 -26.44 -12.45
C LEU A 221 19.53 -26.22 -13.88
N VAL A 222 18.61 -25.91 -14.79
CA VAL A 222 18.89 -25.57 -16.18
C VAL A 222 18.81 -24.07 -16.37
N HIS A 223 19.92 -23.46 -16.79
CA HIS A 223 19.97 -22.03 -17.08
C HIS A 223 20.81 -21.73 -18.35
N PRO A 224 20.35 -20.85 -19.25
CA PRO A 224 21.00 -20.64 -20.54
C PRO A 224 22.36 -19.93 -20.47
N SER A 225 22.56 -19.07 -19.45
CA SER A 225 23.80 -18.27 -19.25
C SER A 225 24.85 -19.08 -18.50
N LYS A 226 26.06 -19.22 -19.08
CA LYS A 226 27.20 -19.87 -18.42
C LYS A 226 27.67 -19.03 -17.22
N GLU A 227 27.72 -17.72 -17.41
CA GLU A 227 28.08 -16.74 -16.38
C GLU A 227 27.05 -16.77 -15.24
N GLY A 228 25.75 -16.84 -15.59
CA GLY A 228 24.66 -17.01 -14.63
C GLY A 228 24.79 -18.30 -13.81
N LEU A 229 25.04 -19.45 -14.46
CA LEU A 229 25.28 -20.72 -13.75
C LEU A 229 26.49 -20.64 -12.80
N GLY A 230 27.58 -20.02 -13.25
CA GLY A 230 28.76 -19.80 -12.43
C GLY A 230 28.46 -18.95 -11.19
N LEU A 231 27.66 -17.89 -11.36
CA LEU A 231 27.22 -17.04 -10.26
C LEU A 231 26.30 -17.78 -9.29
N ILE A 232 25.32 -18.55 -9.78
CA ILE A 232 24.42 -19.35 -8.94
C ILE A 232 25.24 -20.33 -8.10
N ARG A 233 26.22 -21.04 -8.68
CA ARG A 233 27.13 -21.93 -7.93
C ARG A 233 27.83 -21.18 -6.79
N LYS A 234 28.46 -20.05 -7.08
CA LYS A 234 29.16 -19.25 -6.05
C LYS A 234 28.24 -18.79 -4.92
N ILE A 235 27.04 -18.31 -5.23
CA ILE A 235 26.08 -17.85 -4.20
C ILE A 235 25.57 -19.04 -3.38
N THR A 236 25.34 -20.20 -4.01
CA THR A 236 24.80 -21.40 -3.34
C THR A 236 25.86 -22.21 -2.58
N GLU A 237 27.13 -22.15 -2.95
CA GLU A 237 28.25 -22.78 -2.22
C GLU A 237 28.31 -22.35 -0.74
N VAL A 238 27.92 -21.09 -0.45
CA VAL A 238 27.83 -20.57 0.93
C VAL A 238 26.80 -21.35 1.76
N ALA A 239 25.72 -21.84 1.13
CA ALA A 239 24.61 -22.51 1.80
C ALA A 239 24.76 -24.02 1.91
N LEU A 240 25.54 -24.67 1.02
CA LEU A 240 25.39 -26.10 0.72
C LEU A 240 26.64 -26.95 1.04
N LYS A 241 27.42 -26.61 2.07
CA LYS A 241 28.58 -27.43 2.48
C LYS A 241 28.17 -28.86 2.90
N GLY A 242 28.02 -29.77 1.92
CA GLY A 242 27.94 -31.22 2.09
C GLY A 242 26.55 -31.88 2.07
N LEU A 243 25.44 -31.20 1.73
CA LEU A 243 24.07 -31.69 2.03
C LEU A 243 23.13 -31.96 0.82
N THR A 244 23.56 -31.78 -0.44
CA THR A 244 22.66 -31.89 -1.62
C THR A 244 23.38 -32.33 -2.91
N ASP A 245 22.74 -33.15 -3.76
CA ASP A 245 23.20 -33.45 -5.14
C ASP A 245 22.55 -32.45 -6.11
N ILE A 246 23.22 -31.31 -6.33
CA ILE A 246 22.75 -30.26 -7.24
C ILE A 246 23.59 -30.25 -8.51
N ARG A 247 22.92 -30.47 -9.64
CA ARG A 247 23.52 -30.40 -10.98
C ARG A 247 23.11 -29.11 -11.67
N PHE A 248 24.12 -28.37 -12.12
CA PHE A 248 23.98 -27.11 -12.82
C PHE A 248 24.26 -27.32 -14.30
N GLU A 249 23.23 -27.22 -15.13
CA GLU A 249 23.28 -27.61 -16.54
C GLU A 249 22.87 -26.46 -17.45
N ARG A 250 23.49 -26.40 -18.64
CA ARG A 250 23.13 -25.41 -19.67
C ARG A 250 21.97 -25.84 -20.55
N LYS A 251 21.73 -27.14 -20.60
CA LYS A 251 20.70 -27.79 -21.41
C LYS A 251 20.00 -28.80 -20.54
N LEU A 252 18.80 -29.17 -20.95
CA LEU A 252 18.07 -30.21 -20.27
C LEU A 252 18.87 -31.54 -20.30
N PRO A 253 19.04 -32.23 -19.15
CA PRO A 253 19.68 -33.54 -19.14
C PRO A 253 18.78 -34.59 -19.80
N ASN A 254 19.35 -35.48 -20.61
CA ASN A 254 18.59 -36.56 -21.26
C ASN A 254 18.21 -37.70 -20.31
N ASP A 255 18.94 -37.84 -19.20
CA ASP A 255 18.78 -38.86 -18.16
C ASP A 255 17.94 -38.39 -16.96
N ALA A 256 17.49 -37.13 -16.96
CA ALA A 256 16.72 -36.59 -15.86
C ALA A 256 15.28 -37.13 -15.89
N THR A 257 14.89 -37.81 -14.81
CA THR A 257 13.54 -38.32 -14.55
C THR A 257 12.92 -37.63 -13.34
N PRO A 258 12.70 -36.30 -13.39
CA PRO A 258 12.24 -35.55 -12.23
C PRO A 258 10.81 -35.95 -11.83
N SER A 259 10.50 -35.91 -10.54
CA SER A 259 9.14 -36.01 -10.03
C SER A 259 8.40 -34.68 -10.07
N MET A 260 9.11 -33.56 -10.16
CA MET A 260 8.53 -32.22 -10.33
C MET A 260 9.39 -31.36 -11.24
N VAL A 261 8.71 -30.62 -12.10
CA VAL A 261 9.31 -29.66 -13.02
C VAL A 261 8.83 -28.25 -12.66
N LEU A 262 9.78 -27.33 -12.56
CA LEU A 262 9.56 -25.95 -12.22
C LEU A 262 10.12 -25.06 -13.33
N SER A 263 9.24 -24.37 -14.07
CA SER A 263 9.59 -23.38 -15.08
C SER A 263 9.41 -21.98 -14.50
N THR A 264 10.50 -21.30 -14.12
CA THR A 264 10.48 -19.99 -13.45
C THR A 264 10.90 -18.87 -14.42
N PHE A 265 9.95 -18.01 -14.78
CA PHE A 265 10.14 -16.82 -15.63
C PHE A 265 10.80 -17.11 -16.98
N HIS A 266 10.58 -18.33 -17.50
CA HIS A 266 11.25 -18.84 -18.69
C HIS A 266 10.40 -18.78 -19.96
N LEU A 267 9.08 -18.99 -19.87
CA LEU A 267 8.19 -19.06 -21.04
C LEU A 267 8.23 -17.76 -21.84
N THR A 268 8.21 -16.61 -21.15
CA THR A 268 8.28 -15.30 -21.81
C THR A 268 9.64 -14.99 -22.45
N SER A 269 10.69 -15.72 -22.07
CA SER A 269 12.02 -15.61 -22.71
C SER A 269 12.14 -16.44 -24.00
N ILE A 270 11.18 -17.33 -24.28
CA ILE A 270 11.15 -18.10 -25.51
C ILE A 270 10.52 -17.23 -26.61
N PRO A 271 11.24 -16.96 -27.73
CA PRO A 271 10.89 -15.87 -28.65
C PRO A 271 9.69 -16.16 -29.57
N SER A 272 9.25 -17.41 -29.71
CA SER A 272 8.15 -17.78 -30.61
C SER A 272 7.13 -18.70 -29.95
N VAL A 273 5.86 -18.54 -30.34
CA VAL A 273 4.75 -19.37 -29.85
C VAL A 273 4.98 -20.84 -30.17
N SER A 274 5.49 -21.18 -31.35
CA SER A 274 5.81 -22.56 -31.73
C SER A 274 6.91 -23.16 -30.85
N ALA A 275 7.95 -22.39 -30.50
CA ALA A 275 8.98 -22.84 -29.58
C ALA A 275 8.46 -22.98 -28.14
N GLN A 276 7.56 -22.09 -27.71
CA GLN A 276 6.86 -22.24 -26.42
C GLN A 276 6.04 -23.54 -26.40
N GLN A 277 5.27 -23.83 -27.44
CA GLN A 277 4.50 -25.08 -27.53
C GLN A 277 5.41 -26.32 -27.54
N LEU A 278 6.54 -26.29 -28.25
CA LEU A 278 7.52 -27.37 -28.23
C LEU A 278 8.10 -27.58 -26.82
N HIS A 279 8.42 -26.48 -26.13
CA HIS A 279 8.87 -26.53 -24.75
C HIS A 279 7.80 -27.13 -23.82
N LEU A 280 6.54 -26.71 -23.93
CA LEU A 280 5.44 -27.27 -23.14
C LEU A 280 5.22 -28.77 -23.41
N ARG A 281 5.34 -29.21 -24.67
CA ARG A 281 5.33 -30.65 -25.03
C ARG A 281 6.45 -31.39 -24.32
N GLN A 282 7.65 -30.82 -24.30
CA GLN A 282 8.81 -31.40 -23.64
C GLN A 282 8.62 -31.51 -22.12
N LEU A 283 8.01 -30.51 -21.47
CA LEU A 283 7.67 -30.59 -20.04
C LEU A 283 6.63 -31.67 -19.77
N LEU A 284 5.62 -31.80 -20.64
CA LEU A 284 4.57 -32.81 -20.49
C LEU A 284 5.11 -34.24 -20.64
N SER A 285 6.08 -34.46 -21.54
CA SER A 285 6.67 -35.78 -21.78
C SER A 285 7.57 -36.29 -20.65
N MET A 286 7.94 -35.44 -19.69
CA MET A 286 8.75 -35.84 -18.54
C MET A 286 7.96 -36.74 -17.57
N SER A 287 8.66 -37.56 -16.79
CA SER A 287 8.07 -38.43 -15.77
C SER A 287 7.48 -37.69 -14.56
N SER A 288 7.47 -36.36 -14.57
CA SER A 288 7.08 -35.54 -13.44
C SER A 288 5.59 -35.61 -13.16
N GLN A 289 5.26 -35.75 -11.88
CA GLN A 289 3.89 -35.69 -11.36
C GLN A 289 3.33 -34.26 -11.43
N TYR A 290 4.17 -33.26 -11.17
CA TYR A 290 3.78 -31.84 -11.14
C TYR A 290 4.59 -31.01 -12.13
N VAL A 291 3.89 -30.16 -12.88
CA VAL A 291 4.48 -29.11 -13.73
C VAL A 291 4.03 -27.75 -13.21
N ILE A 292 4.99 -26.96 -12.74
CA ILE A 292 4.76 -25.64 -12.16
C ILE A 292 5.35 -24.58 -13.10
N LEU A 293 4.50 -23.67 -13.56
CA LEU A 293 4.90 -22.55 -14.43
C LEU A 293 4.65 -21.25 -13.70
N ILE A 294 5.65 -20.37 -13.67
CA ILE A 294 5.56 -19.07 -12.98
C ILE A 294 6.07 -17.98 -13.92
N GLU A 295 5.30 -16.92 -14.09
CA GLU A 295 5.64 -15.77 -14.93
C GLU A 295 5.34 -14.45 -14.23
N ARG A 296 5.86 -13.35 -14.78
CA ARG A 296 5.57 -12.00 -14.28
C ARG A 296 4.11 -11.65 -14.58
N SER A 297 3.46 -10.91 -13.69
CA SER A 297 2.07 -10.44 -13.89
C SER A 297 2.01 -9.28 -14.90
N THR A 298 2.50 -9.50 -16.11
CA THR A 298 2.37 -8.61 -17.27
C THR A 298 1.36 -9.20 -18.26
N PRO A 299 0.82 -8.43 -19.21
CA PRO A 299 -0.03 -8.97 -20.26
C PRO A 299 0.62 -10.13 -21.02
N GLN A 300 1.93 -10.05 -21.28
CA GLN A 300 2.71 -11.09 -21.95
C GLN A 300 2.86 -12.34 -21.08
N GLY A 301 3.21 -12.19 -19.81
CA GLY A 301 3.33 -13.32 -18.88
C GLY A 301 1.99 -14.01 -18.64
N TRP A 302 0.91 -13.23 -18.54
CA TRP A 302 -0.45 -13.77 -18.50
C TRP A 302 -0.83 -14.53 -19.76
N ALA A 303 -0.57 -13.96 -20.94
CA ALA A 303 -0.83 -14.62 -22.21
C ALA A 303 -0.09 -15.97 -22.27
N ALA A 304 1.20 -16.02 -21.92
CA ALA A 304 1.97 -17.25 -21.86
C ALA A 304 1.37 -18.31 -20.91
N ILE A 305 0.96 -17.92 -19.70
CA ILE A 305 0.32 -18.82 -18.73
C ILE A 305 -1.05 -19.30 -19.21
N SER A 306 -1.86 -18.42 -19.78
CA SER A 306 -3.19 -18.78 -20.31
C SER A 306 -3.09 -19.72 -21.52
N GLN A 307 -2.12 -19.51 -22.40
CA GLN A 307 -1.86 -20.40 -23.55
C GLN A 307 -1.33 -21.75 -23.08
N ALA A 308 -0.42 -21.76 -22.10
CA ALA A 308 0.07 -22.99 -21.51
C ALA A 308 -1.07 -23.79 -20.86
N ARG A 309 -1.97 -23.13 -20.14
CA ARG A 309 -3.19 -23.74 -19.59
C ARG A 309 -4.01 -24.41 -20.69
N SER A 310 -4.36 -23.69 -21.74
CA SER A 310 -5.16 -24.25 -22.85
C SER A 310 -4.43 -25.42 -23.53
N PHE A 311 -3.11 -25.31 -23.70
CA PHE A 311 -2.28 -26.39 -24.23
C PHE A 311 -2.38 -27.66 -23.39
N PHE A 312 -2.09 -27.60 -22.08
CA PHE A 312 -2.15 -28.79 -21.22
C PHE A 312 -3.54 -29.40 -21.18
N LEU A 313 -4.58 -28.60 -21.01
CA LEU A 313 -5.95 -29.10 -20.94
C LEU A 313 -6.39 -29.74 -22.26
N SER A 314 -5.97 -29.22 -23.41
CA SER A 314 -6.22 -29.86 -24.73
C SER A 314 -5.51 -31.21 -24.91
N LYS A 315 -4.54 -31.54 -24.05
CA LYS A 315 -3.84 -32.83 -24.05
C LYS A 315 -4.38 -33.80 -23.00
N SER A 316 -5.18 -33.31 -22.05
CA SER A 316 -5.87 -34.15 -21.09
C SER A 316 -6.92 -35.02 -21.79
N ASN A 317 -6.95 -36.30 -21.45
CA ASN A 317 -7.98 -37.24 -21.91
C ASN A 317 -8.32 -38.22 -20.77
N ASN A 318 -9.18 -39.21 -21.02
CA ASN A 318 -9.60 -40.15 -19.97
C ASN A 318 -8.49 -41.13 -19.54
N GLU A 319 -7.53 -41.43 -20.42
CA GLU A 319 -6.41 -42.34 -20.13
C GLU A 319 -5.27 -41.61 -19.41
N GLU A 320 -4.96 -40.40 -19.85
CA GLU A 320 -3.95 -39.50 -19.27
C GLU A 320 -4.61 -38.19 -18.80
N PRO A 321 -5.39 -38.23 -17.70
CA PRO A 321 -6.04 -37.04 -17.19
C PRO A 321 -5.01 -36.05 -16.64
N LEU A 322 -5.24 -34.77 -16.88
CA LEU A 322 -4.47 -33.66 -16.31
C LEU A 322 -5.42 -32.73 -15.59
N HIS A 323 -5.02 -32.24 -14.43
CA HIS A 323 -5.82 -31.25 -13.71
C HIS A 323 -4.99 -30.09 -13.16
N ILE A 324 -5.65 -28.96 -13.03
CA ILE A 324 -5.14 -27.76 -12.38
C ILE A 324 -5.25 -27.93 -10.86
N VAL A 325 -4.09 -27.87 -10.19
CA VAL A 325 -3.98 -27.85 -8.72
C VAL A 325 -4.15 -26.42 -8.19
N ALA A 326 -3.57 -25.45 -8.89
CA ALA A 326 -3.62 -24.02 -8.57
C ALA A 326 -3.28 -23.17 -9.83
N PRO A 327 -3.71 -21.90 -9.91
CA PRO A 327 -4.56 -21.18 -8.95
C PRO A 327 -6.06 -21.51 -9.06
N CYS A 328 -6.51 -22.13 -10.15
CA CYS A 328 -7.92 -22.17 -10.52
C CYS A 328 -8.66 -23.34 -9.87
N PRO A 329 -9.97 -23.18 -9.56
CA PRO A 329 -10.79 -24.23 -8.96
C PRO A 329 -11.49 -25.16 -9.99
N HIS A 330 -11.06 -25.13 -11.25
CA HIS A 330 -11.67 -25.91 -12.34
C HIS A 330 -10.67 -26.16 -13.47
N ASP A 331 -10.95 -27.18 -14.30
CA ASP A 331 -10.19 -27.53 -15.52
C ASP A 331 -10.79 -26.98 -16.81
N GLY A 332 -11.86 -26.19 -16.74
CA GLY A 332 -12.43 -25.54 -17.93
C GLY A 332 -11.53 -24.44 -18.52
N ALA A 333 -11.98 -23.85 -19.63
CA ALA A 333 -11.39 -22.64 -20.20
C ALA A 333 -11.39 -21.49 -19.19
N CYS A 334 -10.34 -20.67 -19.17
CA CYS A 334 -10.26 -19.57 -18.22
C CYS A 334 -11.24 -18.43 -18.61
N PRO A 335 -12.13 -17.99 -17.71
CA PRO A 335 -13.14 -16.97 -18.04
C PRO A 335 -12.58 -15.55 -18.22
N LEU A 336 -11.29 -15.34 -17.94
CA LEU A 336 -10.61 -14.05 -18.18
C LEU A 336 -9.98 -13.97 -19.56
N VAL A 337 -9.90 -15.08 -20.30
CA VAL A 337 -9.41 -15.08 -21.69
C VAL A 337 -10.37 -14.25 -22.55
N GLY A 338 -9.83 -13.37 -23.40
CA GLY A 338 -10.62 -12.44 -24.21
C GLY A 338 -11.02 -11.14 -23.50
N THR A 339 -10.76 -11.02 -22.19
CA THR A 339 -10.93 -9.76 -21.45
C THR A 339 -9.65 -8.93 -21.44
N LYS A 340 -9.73 -7.65 -21.03
CA LYS A 340 -8.54 -6.81 -20.79
C LYS A 340 -7.82 -7.13 -19.46
N ASP A 341 -8.37 -8.03 -18.65
CA ASP A 341 -7.86 -8.33 -17.32
C ASP A 341 -6.78 -9.42 -17.35
N VAL A 342 -5.81 -9.30 -16.45
CA VAL A 342 -4.77 -10.31 -16.20
C VAL A 342 -5.14 -11.12 -14.95
N CYS A 343 -5.05 -12.45 -15.00
CA CYS A 343 -5.10 -13.24 -13.77
C CYS A 343 -3.71 -13.21 -13.10
N GLY A 344 -3.52 -12.25 -12.20
CA GLY A 344 -2.25 -12.03 -11.48
C GLY A 344 -2.44 -12.04 -9.97
N PHE A 345 -1.33 -12.16 -9.26
CA PHE A 345 -1.23 -12.11 -7.80
C PHE A 345 -0.01 -11.27 -7.42
N SER A 346 0.12 -10.92 -6.16
CA SER A 346 1.29 -10.20 -5.66
C SER A 346 1.88 -10.87 -4.42
N GLN A 347 3.21 -10.78 -4.32
CA GLN A 347 3.95 -11.21 -3.13
C GLN A 347 4.77 -10.04 -2.60
N ARG A 348 4.69 -9.79 -1.30
CA ARG A 348 5.46 -8.77 -0.60
C ARG A 348 6.76 -9.35 -0.05
N LEU A 349 7.85 -8.61 -0.19
CA LEU A 349 9.20 -8.97 0.23
C LEU A 349 9.80 -7.84 1.06
N GLN A 350 10.53 -8.18 2.13
CA GLN A 350 11.43 -7.25 2.81
C GLN A 350 12.66 -6.97 1.94
N ARG A 351 12.98 -5.70 1.70
CA ARG A 351 14.19 -5.33 0.96
C ARG A 351 15.42 -5.32 1.89
N PRO A 352 16.38 -6.23 1.71
CA PRO A 352 17.65 -6.15 2.43
C PRO A 352 18.46 -4.93 1.98
N THR A 353 19.47 -4.58 2.77
CA THR A 353 20.29 -3.38 2.59
C THR A 353 20.95 -3.31 1.22
N PHE A 354 21.48 -4.43 0.71
CA PHE A 354 22.07 -4.47 -0.63
C PHE A 354 21.04 -4.15 -1.72
N LEU A 355 19.83 -4.70 -1.63
CA LEU A 355 18.76 -4.47 -2.60
C LEU A 355 18.30 -3.01 -2.58
N ARG A 356 18.22 -2.40 -1.39
CA ARG A 356 17.91 -0.96 -1.23
C ARG A 356 18.99 -0.08 -1.85
N LYS A 357 20.27 -0.43 -1.66
CA LYS A 357 21.43 0.25 -2.26
C LYS A 357 21.39 0.14 -3.79
N THR A 358 21.26 -1.07 -4.34
CA THR A 358 21.18 -1.30 -5.80
C THR A 358 20.02 -0.52 -6.44
N LYS A 359 18.84 -0.51 -5.81
CA LYS A 359 17.65 0.18 -6.33
C LYS A 359 17.53 1.66 -5.95
N HIS A 360 18.44 2.20 -5.13
CA HIS A 360 18.34 3.52 -4.53
C HIS A 360 16.98 3.79 -3.85
N SER A 361 16.43 2.80 -3.15
CA SER A 361 15.11 2.91 -2.55
C SER A 361 15.16 3.07 -1.03
N THR A 362 14.43 4.06 -0.52
CA THR A 362 14.27 4.30 0.91
C THR A 362 13.28 3.33 1.56
N ARG A 363 12.36 2.73 0.79
CA ARG A 363 11.36 1.77 1.27
C ARG A 363 12.01 0.44 1.64
N GLY A 364 11.67 -0.09 2.82
CA GLY A 364 12.13 -1.39 3.32
C GLY A 364 11.35 -2.61 2.79
N GLU A 365 10.37 -2.40 1.92
CA GLU A 365 9.56 -3.48 1.33
C GLU A 365 9.35 -3.27 -0.18
N GLU A 366 9.09 -4.38 -0.89
CA GLU A 366 8.72 -4.42 -2.31
C GLU A 366 7.55 -5.36 -2.53
N GLU A 367 6.73 -5.08 -3.54
CA GLU A 367 5.66 -5.98 -3.98
C GLU A 367 5.96 -6.45 -5.40
N LYS A 368 5.86 -7.76 -5.62
CA LYS A 368 6.15 -8.42 -6.90
C LYS A 368 4.91 -9.09 -7.44
N GLY A 369 4.46 -8.64 -8.62
CA GLY A 369 3.33 -9.22 -9.33
C GLY A 369 3.73 -10.46 -10.15
N TYR A 370 2.95 -11.52 -10.07
CA TYR A 370 3.17 -12.78 -10.78
C TYR A 370 1.88 -13.47 -11.21
N CYS A 371 1.95 -14.31 -12.23
CA CYS A 371 0.94 -15.29 -12.61
C CYS A 371 1.58 -16.68 -12.62
N TYR A 372 0.79 -17.72 -12.44
CA TYR A 372 1.32 -19.08 -12.34
C TYR A 372 0.24 -20.10 -12.70
N LEU A 373 0.70 -21.31 -13.01
CA LEU A 373 -0.13 -22.48 -13.28
C LEU A 373 0.56 -23.71 -12.69
N VAL A 374 -0.19 -24.53 -11.96
CA VAL A 374 0.27 -25.82 -11.46
C VAL A 374 -0.62 -26.91 -12.01
N ILE A 375 -0.03 -27.78 -12.82
CA ILE A 375 -0.67 -28.96 -13.39
C ILE A 375 -0.17 -30.20 -12.65
N ALA A 376 -1.08 -31.11 -12.36
CA ALA A 376 -0.77 -32.46 -11.92
C ALA A 376 -1.27 -33.48 -12.95
N LYS A 377 -0.50 -34.56 -13.11
CA LYS A 377 -0.92 -35.75 -13.87
C LYS A 377 -1.85 -36.59 -13.00
N GLY A 378 -2.92 -37.10 -13.57
CA GLY A 378 -4.00 -37.79 -12.85
C GLY A 378 -5.29 -36.98 -12.79
N ALA A 379 -6.37 -37.65 -12.39
CA ALA A 379 -7.68 -37.03 -12.25
C ALA A 379 -7.71 -35.99 -11.11
N ARG A 380 -8.55 -34.96 -11.24
CA ARG A 380 -8.80 -34.02 -10.14
C ARG A 380 -9.40 -34.79 -8.96
N PRO A 381 -8.89 -34.59 -7.73
CA PRO A 381 -9.54 -35.10 -6.53
C PRO A 381 -10.98 -34.59 -6.40
N THR A 382 -11.93 -35.50 -6.28
CA THR A 382 -13.33 -35.20 -5.97
C THR A 382 -13.61 -35.44 -4.49
N ILE A 383 -14.64 -34.79 -3.98
CA ILE A 383 -15.21 -35.15 -2.68
C ILE A 383 -16.01 -36.42 -2.92
N GLU A 384 -15.41 -37.57 -2.63
CA GLU A 384 -16.21 -38.76 -2.36
C GLU A 384 -16.99 -38.46 -1.09
N LEU A 385 -18.32 -38.33 -1.19
CA LEU A 385 -19.18 -38.47 -0.03
C LEU A 385 -18.82 -39.83 0.55
N PHE A 386 -18.17 -39.84 1.71
CA PHE A 386 -17.80 -41.12 2.33
C PHE A 386 -19.12 -41.85 2.58
N GLY A 387 -19.33 -42.98 1.88
CA GLY A 387 -20.35 -43.95 2.20
C GLY A 387 -21.59 -44.03 1.30
N THR A 388 -22.13 -45.25 1.22
CA THR A 388 -23.42 -45.57 0.61
C THR A 388 -24.58 -45.54 1.61
N THR A 389 -24.30 -45.17 2.86
CA THR A 389 -25.23 -45.18 3.98
C THR A 389 -25.45 -43.77 4.54
N ASP A 390 -26.68 -43.48 5.02
CA ASP A 390 -27.05 -42.15 5.56
C ASP A 390 -26.15 -41.69 6.72
N VAL A 391 -25.60 -42.65 7.47
CA VAL A 391 -24.71 -42.38 8.62
C VAL A 391 -23.36 -41.79 8.19
N GLU A 392 -22.80 -42.26 7.08
CA GLU A 392 -21.50 -41.81 6.59
C GLU A 392 -21.61 -40.46 5.84
N ILE A 393 -22.76 -40.21 5.20
CA ILE A 393 -23.12 -38.91 4.61
C ILE A 393 -23.25 -37.84 5.70
N SER A 394 -24.00 -38.12 6.77
CA SER A 394 -24.13 -37.22 7.93
C SER A 394 -22.75 -36.86 8.50
N ARG A 395 -21.87 -37.87 8.66
CA ARG A 395 -20.50 -37.66 9.16
C ARG A 395 -19.67 -36.76 8.25
N THR A 396 -19.88 -36.81 6.94
CA THR A 396 -19.18 -35.94 5.98
C THR A 396 -19.68 -34.49 6.06
N GLU A 397 -20.99 -34.28 6.21
CA GLU A 397 -21.58 -32.95 6.41
C GLU A 397 -21.12 -32.31 7.72
N ASP A 398 -21.03 -33.10 8.79
CA ASP A 398 -20.54 -32.66 10.10
C ASP A 398 -19.07 -32.21 10.04
N LEU A 399 -18.22 -32.93 9.30
CA LEU A 399 -16.82 -32.54 9.07
C LEU A 399 -16.72 -31.20 8.32
N ILE A 400 -17.54 -31.01 7.30
CA ILE A 400 -17.57 -29.76 6.51
C ILE A 400 -18.06 -28.60 7.39
N ALA A 401 -19.10 -28.81 8.19
CA ALA A 401 -19.61 -27.81 9.13
C ALA A 401 -18.56 -27.43 10.18
N ALA A 402 -17.90 -28.43 10.78
CA ALA A 402 -16.80 -28.24 11.73
C ALA A 402 -15.65 -27.41 11.12
N GLY A 403 -15.25 -27.73 9.89
CA GLY A 403 -14.18 -27.03 9.19
C GLY A 403 -14.50 -25.58 8.84
N ARG A 404 -15.78 -25.23 8.67
CA ARG A 404 -16.25 -23.86 8.42
C ARG A 404 -16.57 -23.07 9.69
N MET A 405 -16.44 -23.68 10.88
CA MET A 405 -16.68 -23.00 12.16
C MET A 405 -15.36 -22.64 12.87
N GLY A 406 -15.18 -21.35 13.15
CA GLY A 406 -14.14 -20.85 14.06
C GLY A 406 -14.74 -20.45 15.42
N LYS A 407 -13.95 -19.80 16.26
CA LYS A 407 -14.40 -19.25 17.56
C LYS A 407 -15.60 -18.30 17.40
N VAL A 408 -15.65 -17.49 16.34
CA VAL A 408 -16.76 -16.55 16.08
C VAL A 408 -18.08 -17.27 15.79
N GLY A 409 -18.00 -18.40 15.08
CA GLY A 409 -19.13 -19.28 14.76
C GLY A 409 -19.63 -20.00 16.00
N ARG A 410 -18.72 -20.57 16.81
CA ARG A 410 -19.05 -21.24 18.08
C ARG A 410 -19.77 -20.31 19.05
N GLU A 411 -19.21 -19.12 19.33
CA GLU A 411 -19.85 -18.10 20.17
C GLU A 411 -21.23 -17.65 19.64
N ALA A 412 -21.46 -17.71 18.33
CA ALA A 412 -22.75 -17.35 17.75
C ALA A 412 -23.78 -18.48 17.86
N ALA A 413 -23.35 -19.73 17.71
CA ALA A 413 -24.18 -20.91 17.90
C ALA A 413 -24.61 -21.03 19.37
N GLU A 414 -23.66 -20.87 20.31
CA GLU A 414 -23.94 -20.84 21.76
C GLU A 414 -24.99 -19.76 22.08
N LYS A 415 -24.78 -18.51 21.63
CA LYS A 415 -25.76 -17.43 21.85
C LYS A 415 -27.14 -17.70 21.24
N ALA A 416 -27.21 -18.40 20.11
CA ALA A 416 -28.48 -18.77 19.50
C ALA A 416 -29.21 -19.84 20.32
N LEU A 417 -28.47 -20.83 20.86
CA LEU A 417 -28.98 -21.88 21.74
C LEU A 417 -29.55 -21.28 23.05
N PHE A 418 -28.81 -20.36 23.70
CA PHE A 418 -29.29 -19.64 24.87
C PHE A 418 -30.59 -18.86 24.58
N LYS A 419 -30.67 -18.19 23.41
CA LYS A 419 -31.85 -17.42 23.02
C LYS A 419 -33.07 -18.29 22.70
N SER A 420 -32.87 -19.53 22.23
CA SER A 420 -33.98 -20.48 22.04
C SER A 420 -34.52 -21.06 23.34
N GLN A 421 -33.68 -21.14 24.40
CA GLN A 421 -34.09 -21.61 25.72
C GLN A 421 -34.86 -20.55 26.53
N GLU A 422 -34.69 -19.25 26.23
CA GLU A 422 -35.37 -18.14 26.93
C GLU A 422 -36.82 -17.84 26.50
N ARG A 423 -37.44 -18.68 25.65
CA ARG A 423 -38.84 -18.46 25.23
C ARG A 423 -39.83 -18.95 26.31
N SER A 424 -40.02 -18.18 27.37
CA SER A 424 -41.05 -18.42 28.40
C SER A 424 -42.45 -18.02 27.91
N THR A 425 -43.42 -18.92 28.07
CA THR A 425 -44.86 -18.68 27.80
C THR A 425 -45.46 -17.83 28.93
N ILE A 426 -46.11 -16.71 28.59
CA ILE A 426 -46.83 -15.87 29.55
C ILE A 426 -48.24 -16.45 29.74
N GLN A 427 -48.64 -16.76 30.98
CA GLN A 427 -50.01 -17.10 31.32
C GLN A 427 -50.55 -16.05 32.30
N GLU A 428 -51.68 -15.43 31.95
CA GLU A 428 -52.38 -14.50 32.83
C GLU A 428 -53.16 -15.28 33.90
N VAL A 429 -53.02 -14.89 35.17
CA VAL A 429 -53.82 -15.42 36.28
C VAL A 429 -54.65 -14.27 36.85
N GLU A 430 -55.96 -14.48 37.02
CA GLU A 430 -56.89 -13.48 37.53
C GLU A 430 -56.73 -13.25 39.04
N GLY A 431 -56.48 -11.99 39.43
CA GLY A 431 -56.41 -11.51 40.82
C GLY A 431 -56.26 -9.99 40.90
N PRO A 432 -56.65 -9.31 42.00
CA PRO A 432 -56.88 -7.87 42.04
C PRO A 432 -55.60 -6.99 42.12
N GLU A 433 -54.41 -7.58 42.08
CA GLU A 433 -53.16 -6.84 41.91
C GLU A 433 -52.35 -7.46 40.77
N LYS A 434 -52.16 -6.70 39.69
CA LYS A 434 -51.36 -7.10 38.53
C LYS A 434 -49.88 -7.20 38.92
N ILE A 435 -49.43 -8.39 39.27
CA ILE A 435 -48.01 -8.74 39.37
C ILE A 435 -47.69 -9.69 38.21
N LEU A 436 -46.86 -9.24 37.28
CA LEU A 436 -46.27 -10.07 36.24
C LEU A 436 -45.10 -10.85 36.85
N GLU A 437 -45.30 -12.13 37.15
CA GLU A 437 -44.22 -13.00 37.61
C GLU A 437 -43.68 -13.84 36.44
N VAL A 438 -42.40 -13.66 36.12
CA VAL A 438 -41.68 -14.46 35.11
C VAL A 438 -41.23 -15.75 35.79
N ILE A 439 -41.93 -16.85 35.54
CA ILE A 439 -41.53 -18.17 36.04
C ILE A 439 -40.45 -18.73 35.09
N HIS A 440 -39.20 -18.80 35.57
CA HIS A 440 -38.16 -19.57 34.91
C HIS A 440 -38.41 -21.06 35.14
N LEU A 441 -38.93 -21.75 34.12
CA LEU A 441 -38.94 -23.21 34.10
C LEU A 441 -37.49 -23.70 33.91
N HIS A 442 -36.84 -24.13 34.99
CA HIS A 442 -35.70 -25.02 34.91
C HIS A 442 -36.17 -26.41 34.46
N GLY A 443 -36.33 -26.57 33.15
CA GLY A 443 -36.54 -27.83 32.48
C GLY A 443 -35.21 -28.41 32.02
N SER A 444 -34.74 -29.43 32.73
CA SER A 444 -33.65 -30.33 32.39
C SER A 444 -33.85 -31.00 31.02
N GLN A 445 -32.93 -30.76 30.08
CA GLN A 445 -32.13 -31.76 29.34
C GLN A 445 -31.28 -30.99 28.33
N SER A 446 -29.98 -30.91 28.59
CA SER A 446 -29.00 -30.38 27.66
C SER A 446 -28.92 -31.30 26.45
N ASP A 447 -29.24 -30.80 25.26
CA ASP A 447 -28.72 -31.32 23.99
C ASP A 447 -27.19 -31.17 24.00
N SER A 448 -26.49 -32.10 24.66
CA SER A 448 -25.03 -32.19 24.68
C SER A 448 -24.45 -32.75 23.36
N SER A 449 -25.31 -33.16 22.42
CA SER A 449 -24.94 -33.94 21.25
C SER A 449 -24.11 -33.15 20.21
N LEU A 450 -24.38 -31.87 20.00
CA LEU A 450 -23.70 -31.10 18.95
C LEU A 450 -22.30 -30.64 19.35
N GLU A 451 -22.11 -30.29 20.62
CA GLU A 451 -20.84 -29.81 21.15
C GLU A 451 -19.86 -30.97 21.39
N GLU A 452 -20.34 -32.12 21.88
CA GLU A 452 -19.55 -33.35 22.00
C GLU A 452 -19.17 -33.94 20.62
N ALA A 453 -20.04 -33.87 19.62
CA ALA A 453 -19.73 -34.36 18.26
C ALA A 453 -18.66 -33.53 17.54
N LEU A 454 -18.66 -32.19 17.71
CA LEU A 454 -17.69 -31.29 17.06
C LEU A 454 -16.30 -31.34 17.72
N LEU A 455 -16.21 -31.69 19.00
CA LEU A 455 -14.96 -31.84 19.74
C LEU A 455 -14.27 -33.20 19.52
N GLN A 456 -14.97 -34.21 19.01
CA GLN A 456 -14.45 -35.56 18.78
C GLN A 456 -13.89 -35.80 17.37
N VAL A 457 -13.91 -34.81 16.47
CA VAL A 457 -13.40 -34.94 15.11
C VAL A 457 -11.86 -34.98 15.11
N ASP A 458 -11.28 -36.07 14.59
CA ASP A 458 -9.84 -36.17 14.35
C ASP A 458 -9.38 -35.04 13.41
N LYS A 459 -8.47 -34.20 13.92
CA LYS A 459 -7.90 -33.05 13.21
C LYS A 459 -7.27 -33.41 11.87
N LYS A 460 -6.63 -34.57 11.76
CA LYS A 460 -5.99 -35.04 10.52
C LYS A 460 -7.03 -35.43 9.47
N VAL A 461 -8.13 -36.05 9.90
CA VAL A 461 -9.27 -36.40 9.04
C VAL A 461 -9.95 -35.13 8.52
N LEU A 462 -10.20 -34.16 9.40
CA LEU A 462 -10.76 -32.86 9.04
C LEU A 462 -9.88 -32.11 8.03
N GLU A 463 -8.57 -32.03 8.29
CA GLU A 463 -7.63 -31.36 7.40
C GLU A 463 -7.60 -31.99 6.00
N ASN A 464 -7.62 -33.32 5.92
CA ASN A 464 -7.64 -34.05 4.65
C ASN A 464 -8.96 -33.83 3.88
N SER A 465 -10.10 -33.80 4.58
CA SER A 465 -11.39 -33.48 3.98
C SER A 465 -11.39 -32.07 3.38
N LEU A 466 -10.94 -31.07 4.15
CA LEU A 466 -10.86 -29.68 3.69
C LEU A 466 -9.91 -29.51 2.49
N LYS A 467 -8.79 -30.26 2.44
CA LYS A 467 -7.88 -30.24 1.28
C LYS A 467 -8.55 -30.72 -0.01
N ARG A 468 -9.36 -31.79 0.07
CA ARG A 468 -10.13 -32.29 -1.09
C ARG A 468 -11.17 -31.26 -1.53
N GLU A 469 -11.89 -30.68 -0.57
CA GLU A 469 -12.89 -29.64 -0.85
C GLU A 469 -12.26 -28.37 -1.47
N ALA A 470 -11.07 -27.98 -1.04
CA ALA A 470 -10.36 -26.79 -1.50
C ALA A 470 -10.03 -26.77 -3.01
N TYR A 471 -10.17 -27.90 -3.72
CA TYR A 471 -10.06 -27.95 -5.18
C TYR A 471 -11.22 -27.25 -5.89
N SER A 472 -12.40 -27.12 -5.27
CA SER A 472 -13.58 -26.47 -5.86
C SER A 472 -13.87 -25.07 -5.28
N TRP A 473 -13.18 -24.66 -4.21
CA TRP A 473 -13.42 -23.35 -3.58
C TRP A 473 -13.10 -22.18 -4.50
N PRO A 474 -14.00 -21.17 -4.61
CA PRO A 474 -13.77 -20.02 -5.47
C PRO A 474 -12.50 -19.24 -5.11
N ARG A 475 -11.73 -18.87 -6.14
CA ARG A 475 -10.51 -18.06 -6.02
C ARG A 475 -10.83 -16.59 -6.20
N LEU A 476 -10.42 -15.75 -5.26
CA LEU A 476 -10.54 -14.30 -5.40
C LEU A 476 -9.62 -13.77 -6.51
N VAL A 477 -10.23 -13.17 -7.53
CA VAL A 477 -9.52 -12.60 -8.71
C VAL A 477 -9.30 -11.08 -8.58
N ALA A 478 -9.93 -10.45 -7.58
CA ALA A 478 -9.71 -9.06 -7.21
C ALA A 478 -9.71 -8.88 -5.67
N PRO A 479 -9.21 -7.73 -5.15
CA PRO A 479 -9.36 -7.39 -3.74
C PRO A 479 -10.84 -7.34 -3.31
N PRO A 480 -11.21 -7.93 -2.16
CA PRO A 480 -12.59 -7.89 -1.67
C PRO A 480 -13.00 -6.48 -1.21
N ILE A 481 -14.22 -6.08 -1.55
CA ILE A 481 -14.85 -4.82 -1.16
C ILE A 481 -15.51 -5.00 0.21
N LYS A 482 -15.02 -4.28 1.22
CA LYS A 482 -15.43 -4.47 2.63
C LYS A 482 -16.27 -3.29 3.09
N ARG A 483 -17.56 -3.50 3.31
CA ARG A 483 -18.48 -2.49 3.87
C ARG A 483 -18.92 -2.85 5.28
N LYS A 484 -19.61 -1.93 5.96
CA LYS A 484 -20.25 -2.21 7.25
C LYS A 484 -21.37 -3.22 7.01
N GLY A 485 -21.29 -4.38 7.65
CA GLY A 485 -22.34 -5.42 7.57
C GLY A 485 -22.30 -6.36 6.35
N HIS A 486 -21.55 -6.08 5.27
CA HIS A 486 -21.36 -7.03 4.17
C HIS A 486 -19.97 -6.93 3.51
N VAL A 487 -19.57 -8.01 2.85
CA VAL A 487 -18.33 -8.09 2.05
C VAL A 487 -18.67 -8.64 0.68
N THR A 488 -18.31 -7.91 -0.37
CA THR A 488 -18.52 -8.31 -1.76
C THR A 488 -17.18 -8.64 -2.40
N MET A 489 -17.13 -9.72 -3.18
CA MET A 489 -15.91 -10.24 -3.77
C MET A 489 -16.17 -10.83 -5.15
N ASP A 490 -15.25 -10.61 -6.08
CA ASP A 490 -15.27 -11.24 -7.40
C ASP A 490 -14.31 -12.43 -7.39
N ALA A 491 -14.84 -13.61 -7.73
CA ALA A 491 -14.14 -14.88 -7.64
C ALA A 491 -14.31 -15.74 -8.90
N CYS A 492 -13.24 -16.41 -9.31
CA CYS A 492 -13.29 -17.51 -10.28
C CYS A 492 -13.80 -18.75 -9.57
N CYS A 493 -14.90 -19.31 -10.06
CA CYS A 493 -15.64 -20.40 -9.42
C CYS A 493 -15.44 -21.73 -10.16
N SER A 494 -15.82 -22.84 -9.52
CA SER A 494 -15.65 -24.20 -10.06
C SER A 494 -16.48 -24.49 -11.31
N ASP A 495 -17.54 -23.71 -11.55
CA ASP A 495 -18.39 -23.76 -12.75
C ASP A 495 -17.73 -23.10 -13.98
N GLY A 496 -16.51 -22.55 -13.82
CA GLY A 496 -15.80 -21.87 -14.89
C GLY A 496 -16.22 -20.42 -15.12
N ASN A 497 -17.04 -19.83 -14.25
CA ASN A 497 -17.45 -18.44 -14.35
C ASN A 497 -16.72 -17.53 -13.36
N ILE A 498 -16.64 -16.24 -13.70
CA ILE A 498 -16.39 -15.20 -12.70
C ILE A 498 -17.73 -14.83 -12.07
N GLN A 499 -17.82 -14.96 -10.75
CA GLN A 499 -19.02 -14.62 -10.01
C GLN A 499 -18.73 -13.55 -8.96
N ARG A 500 -19.66 -12.62 -8.79
CA ARG A 500 -19.71 -11.69 -7.68
C ARG A 500 -20.49 -12.32 -6.53
N ILE A 501 -19.79 -12.53 -5.43
CA ILE A 501 -20.29 -13.17 -4.22
C ILE A 501 -20.38 -12.13 -3.10
N THR A 502 -21.47 -12.14 -2.33
CA THR A 502 -21.66 -11.24 -1.18
C THR A 502 -21.92 -12.02 0.10
N PHE A 503 -21.14 -11.73 1.14
CA PHE A 503 -21.35 -12.25 2.49
C PHE A 503 -21.91 -11.16 3.39
N ALA A 504 -23.18 -11.28 3.76
CA ALA A 504 -23.84 -10.40 4.73
C ALA A 504 -23.69 -10.94 6.16
N LYS A 505 -23.38 -10.06 7.11
CA LYS A 505 -23.24 -10.37 8.54
C LYS A 505 -24.55 -10.92 9.13
N SER A 506 -25.70 -10.47 8.63
CA SER A 506 -27.03 -10.99 8.99
C SER A 506 -27.26 -12.44 8.59
N HIS A 507 -26.56 -12.93 7.56
CA HIS A 507 -26.78 -14.27 6.99
C HIS A 507 -25.86 -15.33 7.59
N SER A 508 -24.59 -14.99 7.80
CA SER A 508 -23.59 -15.85 8.44
C SER A 508 -22.52 -14.98 9.11
N LYS A 509 -22.42 -15.06 10.44
CA LYS A 509 -21.41 -14.31 11.21
C LYS A 509 -20.00 -14.79 10.91
N GLN A 510 -19.81 -16.12 10.84
CA GLN A 510 -18.51 -16.75 10.53
C GLN A 510 -18.11 -16.47 9.07
N GLY A 511 -19.01 -16.71 8.11
CA GLY A 511 -18.75 -16.45 6.70
C GLY A 511 -18.44 -14.98 6.42
N TYR A 512 -19.16 -14.04 7.04
CA TYR A 512 -18.84 -12.61 6.98
C TYR A 512 -17.46 -12.28 7.56
N HIS A 513 -17.10 -12.85 8.72
CA HIS A 513 -15.83 -12.56 9.37
C HIS A 513 -14.65 -13.12 8.56
N ASP A 514 -14.77 -14.34 8.05
CA ASP A 514 -13.76 -14.95 7.19
C ASP A 514 -13.62 -14.17 5.88
N ALA A 515 -14.72 -13.86 5.19
CA ALA A 515 -14.73 -13.00 4.00
C ALA A 515 -14.08 -11.64 4.24
N ARG A 516 -14.32 -11.02 5.40
CA ARG A 516 -13.72 -9.73 5.77
C ARG A 516 -12.21 -9.84 6.01
N LYS A 517 -11.72 -11.01 6.42
CA LYS A 517 -10.29 -11.28 6.61
C LYS A 517 -9.60 -11.78 5.34
N SER A 518 -10.35 -12.17 4.31
CA SER A 518 -9.80 -12.52 3.00
C SER A 518 -9.10 -11.34 2.30
N SER A 519 -8.17 -11.70 1.43
CA SER A 519 -7.40 -10.84 0.54
C SER A 519 -7.41 -11.38 -0.89
N TRP A 520 -6.99 -10.54 -1.83
CA TRP A 520 -6.79 -10.93 -3.23
C TRP A 520 -5.95 -12.22 -3.33
N GLY A 521 -6.46 -13.20 -4.07
CA GLY A 521 -5.82 -14.51 -4.26
C GLY A 521 -6.14 -15.57 -3.20
N ASP A 522 -6.80 -15.24 -2.10
CA ASP A 522 -7.34 -16.27 -1.18
C ASP A 522 -8.41 -17.11 -1.90
N ILE A 523 -8.60 -18.36 -1.49
CA ILE A 523 -9.81 -19.14 -1.83
C ILE A 523 -10.82 -19.03 -0.69
N ILE A 524 -12.12 -18.98 -1.04
CA ILE A 524 -13.20 -18.81 -0.06
C ILE A 524 -13.95 -20.13 0.14
N PRO A 525 -13.99 -20.69 1.36
CA PRO A 525 -14.66 -21.98 1.62
C PRO A 525 -16.15 -21.86 1.92
N HIS A 526 -16.66 -20.62 2.05
CA HIS A 526 -18.03 -20.36 2.45
C HIS A 526 -18.93 -20.20 1.24
N THR A 527 -20.13 -20.76 1.31
CA THR A 527 -21.18 -20.52 0.31
C THR A 527 -22.02 -19.32 0.73
N PRO A 528 -22.24 -18.33 -0.15
CA PRO A 528 -23.12 -17.20 0.15
C PRO A 528 -24.59 -17.66 0.20
N LYS A 529 -25.39 -17.06 1.08
CA LYS A 529 -26.86 -17.25 1.05
C LYS A 529 -27.52 -16.48 -0.10
N SER A 530 -26.96 -15.34 -0.50
CA SER A 530 -27.42 -14.59 -1.67
C SER A 530 -26.96 -15.28 -2.95
N LYS A 531 -27.83 -15.34 -3.97
CA LYS A 531 -27.48 -15.88 -5.29
C LYS A 531 -26.28 -15.10 -5.88
N PRO A 532 -25.18 -15.78 -6.26
CA PRO A 532 -24.05 -15.14 -6.93
C PRO A 532 -24.45 -14.54 -8.28
N ILE A 533 -23.80 -13.44 -8.67
CA ILE A 533 -24.04 -12.76 -9.95
C ILE A 533 -22.89 -13.09 -10.92
N VAL A 534 -23.19 -13.70 -12.07
CA VAL A 534 -22.19 -14.01 -13.10
C VAL A 534 -21.73 -12.73 -13.80
N ARG A 535 -20.42 -12.58 -14.00
CA ARG A 535 -19.78 -11.41 -14.62
C ARG A 535 -19.33 -11.76 -16.04
N THR A 536 -19.95 -11.16 -17.06
CA THR A 536 -19.64 -11.41 -18.48
C THR A 536 -18.63 -10.44 -19.08
N ARG A 537 -18.52 -9.21 -18.56
CA ARG A 537 -17.62 -8.15 -19.07
C ARG A 537 -16.27 -8.03 -18.31
N GLY A 538 -15.76 -9.14 -17.78
CA GLY A 538 -14.53 -9.17 -16.98
C GLY A 538 -14.66 -8.61 -15.56
N VAL A 539 -13.53 -8.50 -14.87
CA VAL A 539 -13.42 -8.00 -13.50
C VAL A 539 -12.94 -6.58 -13.62
N ARG A 540 -13.85 -5.58 -13.63
CA ARG A 540 -13.44 -4.17 -13.59
C ARG A 540 -12.51 -3.99 -12.39
N ARG A 541 -11.20 -3.98 -12.66
CA ARG A 541 -10.21 -3.63 -11.66
C ARG A 541 -10.53 -2.20 -11.33
N LEU A 542 -10.96 -1.94 -10.10
CA LEU A 542 -10.77 -0.63 -9.51
C LEU A 542 -9.26 -0.42 -9.55
N ILE A 543 -8.79 0.20 -10.64
CA ILE A 543 -7.44 0.70 -10.73
C ILE A 543 -7.34 1.57 -9.50
N LYS A 544 -6.30 1.35 -8.70
CA LYS A 544 -5.92 2.27 -7.64
C LYS A 544 -5.40 3.54 -8.33
N ASN A 545 -6.28 4.25 -9.02
CA ASN A 545 -6.04 5.60 -9.45
C ASN A 545 -5.81 6.36 -8.16
N ARG A 546 -4.71 7.09 -8.12
CA ARG A 546 -4.27 7.90 -6.97
C ARG A 546 -5.22 9.07 -6.64
N ASN A 547 -6.47 9.02 -7.06
CA ASN A 547 -7.53 9.97 -6.75
C ASN A 547 -8.74 9.18 -6.27
N GLU A 548 -8.80 8.89 -4.96
CA GLU A 548 -10.03 8.47 -4.30
C GLU A 548 -10.84 9.75 -4.03
N GLY A 549 -11.95 9.93 -4.74
CA GLY A 549 -12.77 11.13 -4.59
C GLY A 549 -14.08 11.15 -5.36
N ASN A 550 -14.64 10.01 -5.76
CA ASN A 550 -15.97 10.01 -6.36
C ASN A 550 -16.72 8.70 -6.11
N GLU A 551 -17.20 8.52 -4.87
CA GLU A 551 -18.10 7.41 -4.51
C GLU A 551 -19.42 7.48 -5.32
N ASP A 552 -19.83 8.68 -5.73
CA ASP A 552 -21.01 8.92 -6.57
C ASP A 552 -20.83 8.45 -8.02
N GLU A 553 -19.62 8.45 -8.56
CA GLU A 553 -19.33 7.93 -9.90
C GLU A 553 -19.35 6.40 -9.89
N ILE A 554 -18.89 5.79 -8.80
CA ILE A 554 -19.02 4.35 -8.56
C ILE A 554 -20.49 3.97 -8.35
N LEU A 555 -21.29 4.78 -7.65
CA LEU A 555 -22.73 4.58 -7.47
C LEU A 555 -23.51 4.74 -8.77
N ARG A 556 -23.20 5.76 -9.59
CA ARG A 556 -23.79 5.94 -10.94
C ARG A 556 -23.42 4.79 -11.87
N GLU A 557 -22.19 4.28 -11.83
CA GLU A 557 -21.81 3.10 -12.61
C GLU A 557 -22.45 1.79 -12.10
N ILE A 558 -22.64 1.63 -10.79
CA ILE A 558 -23.34 0.48 -10.22
C ILE A 558 -24.83 0.51 -10.57
N MET A 559 -25.45 1.70 -10.59
CA MET A 559 -26.84 1.89 -11.00
C MET A 559 -27.02 1.74 -12.52
N ALA A 560 -26.10 2.27 -13.33
CA ALA A 560 -26.10 2.07 -14.79
C ALA A 560 -25.88 0.59 -15.16
N ALA A 561 -25.11 -0.16 -14.39
CA ALA A 561 -24.96 -1.61 -14.58
C ALA A 561 -26.17 -2.43 -14.13
N SER A 562 -27.16 -1.81 -13.47
CA SER A 562 -28.41 -2.44 -13.01
C SER A 562 -29.60 -2.10 -13.90
N LEU A 563 -29.44 -1.20 -14.87
CA LEU A 563 -30.48 -0.69 -15.76
C LEU A 563 -29.91 -0.62 -17.19
N GLU A 564 -29.86 -1.76 -17.86
CA GLU A 564 -29.78 -1.86 -19.33
C GLU A 564 -29.88 -3.36 -19.70
N GLU A 565 -31.11 -3.85 -19.69
CA GLU A 565 -31.53 -4.96 -20.56
C GLU A 565 -31.91 -4.34 -21.89
N GLU A 566 -31.02 -4.47 -22.90
CA GLU A 566 -31.35 -4.77 -24.30
C GLU A 566 -30.05 -4.78 -25.12
N MET A 567 -29.80 -5.91 -25.78
CA MET A 567 -28.66 -6.10 -26.69
C MET A 567 -29.01 -5.51 -28.06
N ASP A 568 -28.19 -4.59 -28.56
CA ASP A 568 -28.17 -4.20 -29.98
C ASP A 568 -27.58 -5.36 -30.83
N PRO A 569 -28.33 -5.94 -31.78
CA PRO A 569 -27.87 -7.03 -32.64
C PRO A 569 -26.72 -6.65 -33.59
N GLN A 570 -26.35 -5.36 -33.70
CA GLN A 570 -25.36 -4.91 -34.70
C GLN A 570 -23.89 -4.95 -34.26
N THR A 571 -23.58 -5.26 -33.00
CA THR A 571 -22.16 -5.39 -32.55
C THR A 571 -21.55 -6.78 -32.80
N ILE A 572 -22.21 -7.64 -33.58
CA ILE A 572 -21.72 -8.98 -33.98
C ILE A 572 -21.03 -8.96 -35.37
N ILE A 573 -21.00 -7.82 -36.08
CA ILE A 573 -20.37 -7.73 -37.41
C ILE A 573 -19.26 -6.69 -37.38
N ASN A 574 -18.07 -7.09 -36.94
CA ASN A 574 -16.77 -6.54 -37.38
C ASN A 574 -15.60 -7.37 -36.79
N GLN A 575 -15.65 -8.68 -37.01
CA GLN A 575 -14.46 -9.54 -37.03
C GLN A 575 -14.44 -10.31 -38.36
N SER A 576 -14.45 -9.59 -39.47
CA SER A 576 -14.16 -10.15 -40.78
C SER A 576 -12.65 -10.12 -41.00
N ASP A 577 -11.95 -11.10 -40.45
CA ASP A 577 -10.62 -11.50 -40.95
C ASP A 577 -10.23 -12.96 -40.63
N ASN A 578 -11.18 -13.82 -40.24
CA ASN A 578 -10.93 -15.26 -40.04
C ASN A 578 -11.92 -16.20 -40.75
N LEU A 579 -12.76 -15.68 -41.66
CA LEU A 579 -13.71 -16.51 -42.41
C LEU A 579 -13.15 -17.05 -43.74
N LYS A 580 -11.99 -16.57 -44.20
CA LYS A 580 -11.28 -17.12 -45.38
C LYS A 580 -10.41 -18.35 -45.08
N GLU A 581 -10.08 -18.60 -43.81
CA GLU A 581 -9.29 -19.78 -43.41
C GLU A 581 -10.13 -21.05 -43.21
N LEU A 582 -11.44 -20.90 -42.99
CA LEU A 582 -12.34 -22.03 -42.74
C LEU A 582 -12.95 -22.63 -44.02
N GLU A 583 -13.08 -21.87 -45.11
CA GLU A 583 -13.42 -22.40 -46.44
C GLU A 583 -12.27 -23.20 -47.07
N LEU A 584 -11.02 -22.94 -46.67
CA LEU A 584 -9.84 -23.72 -47.08
C LEU A 584 -9.76 -25.11 -46.43
N MET A 585 -10.62 -25.41 -45.45
CA MET A 585 -10.63 -26.68 -44.70
C MET A 585 -11.83 -27.59 -44.98
N GLY A 586 -12.72 -27.22 -45.92
CA GLY A 586 -13.73 -28.15 -46.48
C GLY A 586 -14.80 -28.65 -45.50
N ILE A 587 -15.21 -27.86 -44.51
CA ILE A 587 -16.25 -28.23 -43.55
C ILE A 587 -17.55 -27.49 -43.88
N GLU A 588 -18.58 -28.22 -44.35
CA GLU A 588 -19.93 -27.67 -44.55
C GLU A 588 -20.74 -27.66 -43.25
N ILE A 589 -21.41 -26.53 -42.96
CA ILE A 589 -22.39 -26.40 -41.87
C ILE A 589 -23.76 -26.04 -42.50
N PRO A 590 -24.88 -26.73 -42.15
CA PRO A 590 -26.17 -26.49 -42.79
C PRO A 590 -26.83 -25.19 -42.32
N GLN A 591 -27.35 -24.39 -43.24
CA GLN A 591 -28.14 -23.19 -42.93
C GLN A 591 -29.62 -23.51 -42.75
N ALA A 592 -30.18 -23.17 -41.59
CA ALA A 592 -31.63 -23.17 -41.36
C ALA A 592 -32.24 -21.81 -41.80
N GLN A 593 -33.20 -21.88 -42.71
CA GLN A 593 -33.98 -20.74 -43.21
C GLN A 593 -35.06 -20.33 -42.20
N ILE A 594 -35.23 -19.03 -41.96
CA ILE A 594 -36.47 -18.47 -41.39
C ILE A 594 -37.04 -17.44 -42.37
N GLY A 595 -38.31 -17.64 -42.70
CA GLY A 595 -39.05 -17.01 -43.78
C GLY A 595 -39.51 -15.58 -43.53
N LYS A 596 -39.81 -14.93 -44.65
CA LYS A 596 -40.32 -13.56 -44.83
C LYS A 596 -41.83 -13.46 -44.57
N GLU A 597 -42.29 -12.29 -44.13
CA GLU A 597 -43.50 -11.57 -44.63
C GLU A 597 -43.46 -10.12 -44.06
N LYS A 598 -43.21 -9.07 -44.86
CA LYS A 598 -44.11 -8.23 -45.69
C LYS A 598 -45.15 -7.44 -44.87
N GLY A 599 -45.31 -6.12 -44.96
CA GLY A 599 -44.72 -5.06 -45.80
C GLY A 599 -45.46 -3.73 -45.60
N ILE A 600 -44.97 -2.64 -46.21
CA ILE A 600 -45.70 -1.67 -47.07
C ILE A 600 -44.77 -0.50 -47.44
N GLU A 601 -44.79 -0.15 -48.72
CA GLU A 601 -43.99 0.82 -49.50
C GLU A 601 -44.34 2.29 -49.21
N ARG A 602 -43.39 3.23 -49.16
CA ARG A 602 -42.64 3.94 -50.24
C ARG A 602 -43.51 4.88 -51.09
N ASN A 603 -43.25 6.19 -50.98
CA ASN A 603 -42.95 7.06 -52.12
C ASN A 603 -42.42 8.46 -51.70
N ASP A 604 -41.55 8.97 -52.59
CA ASP A 604 -41.24 10.38 -52.89
C ASP A 604 -40.29 11.16 -51.95
N VAL A 605 -39.29 11.94 -52.40
CA VAL A 605 -38.88 12.41 -53.73
C VAL A 605 -37.46 13.08 -53.64
N THR A 606 -36.60 12.74 -54.62
CA THR A 606 -35.55 13.51 -55.35
C THR A 606 -34.47 14.41 -54.69
N THR A 607 -33.21 14.04 -54.97
CA THR A 607 -32.06 14.78 -55.56
C THR A 607 -31.83 16.29 -55.30
N TRP A 608 -30.57 16.67 -55.00
CA TRP A 608 -29.69 17.44 -55.93
C TRP A 608 -28.26 17.69 -55.38
N SER A 609 -27.33 17.78 -56.32
CA SER A 609 -25.88 17.99 -56.19
C SER A 609 -25.46 19.46 -56.34
N SER A 610 -24.21 19.73 -55.93
CA SER A 610 -23.39 20.95 -56.08
C SER A 610 -23.62 21.87 -57.30
N SER A 611 -23.49 23.19 -57.13
CA SER A 611 -22.53 24.05 -57.87
C SER A 611 -22.78 25.59 -57.73
N LYS A 612 -21.69 26.36 -57.97
CA LYS A 612 -21.53 27.80 -58.38
C LYS A 612 -21.41 28.86 -57.27
N GLU A 613 -20.23 29.47 -57.05
CA GLU A 613 -19.53 30.56 -57.81
C GLU A 613 -20.18 31.95 -57.61
N SER A 614 -19.55 32.84 -56.83
CA SER A 614 -18.66 33.97 -57.24
C SER A 614 -19.44 35.27 -57.56
N PRO A 615 -19.09 36.46 -57.01
CA PRO A 615 -18.13 37.34 -57.72
C PRO A 615 -17.26 38.29 -56.85
N PHE A 616 -16.21 38.82 -57.49
CA PHE A 616 -15.27 39.89 -57.07
C PHE A 616 -14.07 39.45 -56.22
N SER A 617 -12.95 38.99 -56.80
CA SER A 617 -11.97 39.65 -57.68
C SER A 617 -10.87 40.45 -56.95
N THR A 618 -9.63 39.99 -57.16
CA THR A 618 -8.42 40.75 -57.50
C THR A 618 -7.85 41.78 -56.52
N GLY A 619 -6.57 41.56 -56.21
CA GLY A 619 -5.55 42.47 -56.71
C GLY A 619 -4.90 43.43 -55.71
N GLN A 620 -3.66 43.08 -55.33
CA GLN A 620 -2.48 43.95 -55.28
C GLN A 620 -2.66 45.48 -55.12
N ARG A 621 -2.03 46.03 -54.07
CA ARG A 621 -0.95 47.06 -54.09
C ARG A 621 -0.79 47.61 -52.67
N ARG A 622 0.42 47.55 -52.08
CA ARG A 622 1.42 48.66 -52.01
C ARG A 622 0.81 49.96 -51.48
N GLU A 623 1.38 50.74 -50.59
CA GLU A 623 2.70 50.85 -49.97
C GLU A 623 2.58 52.05 -48.98
N LEU A 624 3.40 52.02 -47.93
CA LEU A 624 4.19 53.17 -47.44
C LEU A 624 3.55 54.58 -47.33
N SER A 625 3.56 55.04 -46.07
CA SER A 625 4.42 56.15 -45.58
C SER A 625 3.74 57.41 -45.02
N THR A 626 4.19 57.72 -43.79
CA THR A 626 4.67 59.02 -43.27
C THR A 626 3.76 60.24 -43.38
N ARG A 627 3.43 60.95 -42.31
CA ARG A 627 4.25 61.91 -41.52
C ARG A 627 3.26 62.47 -40.45
N THR A 628 3.60 63.01 -39.27
CA THR A 628 4.45 64.19 -39.04
C THR A 628 4.61 64.39 -37.51
N PHE A 629 5.87 64.49 -37.07
CA PHE A 629 6.45 65.51 -36.17
C PHE A 629 6.20 65.61 -34.64
N ILE A 630 7.31 65.36 -33.92
CA ILE A 630 8.06 66.24 -32.99
C ILE A 630 7.33 66.84 -31.76
N LYS A 631 7.72 66.40 -30.54
CA LYS A 631 8.72 67.09 -29.68
C LYS A 631 9.23 66.18 -28.54
N ARG A 632 10.55 66.01 -28.50
CA ARG A 632 11.35 65.59 -27.33
C ARG A 632 11.61 66.79 -26.42
N THR A 633 11.75 66.53 -25.12
CA THR A 633 12.82 67.02 -24.23
C THR A 633 12.93 66.01 -23.08
N SER A 634 13.94 65.12 -23.11
CA SER A 634 15.27 65.24 -22.46
C SER A 634 15.22 64.79 -21.00
N SER A 635 16.11 63.99 -20.42
CA SER A 635 17.37 63.32 -20.81
C SER A 635 17.74 62.53 -19.54
N CYS A 636 18.25 61.31 -19.57
CA CYS A 636 19.65 61.03 -19.84
C CYS A 636 19.87 59.51 -19.99
N SER A 637 20.93 59.17 -20.70
CA SER A 637 21.25 57.96 -21.43
C SER A 637 21.38 56.65 -20.63
N SER A 638 20.59 55.68 -21.07
CA SER A 638 20.99 54.35 -21.56
C SER A 638 22.48 53.97 -21.56
N GLN A 639 22.77 52.77 -21.06
CA GLN A 639 23.65 51.82 -21.74
C GLN A 639 23.07 50.40 -21.62
N LEU A 640 22.81 49.82 -22.79
CA LEU A 640 22.51 48.40 -23.01
C LEU A 640 23.71 47.56 -22.61
N MET A 641 23.49 46.52 -21.80
CA MET A 641 24.28 45.29 -21.86
C MET A 641 23.37 44.08 -21.63
N ALA A 642 23.49 43.14 -22.55
CA ALA A 642 22.90 41.82 -22.47
C ALA A 642 23.22 41.15 -21.13
N PHE A 643 22.21 40.58 -20.45
CA PHE A 643 22.45 39.67 -19.35
C PHE A 643 22.27 38.23 -19.82
N GLN A 644 23.40 37.69 -20.28
CA GLN A 644 23.73 36.29 -20.12
C GLN A 644 23.61 35.89 -18.65
N THR A 645 23.19 34.64 -18.46
CA THR A 645 23.27 33.83 -17.25
C THR A 645 24.63 33.94 -16.57
N ARG A 646 24.67 34.38 -15.31
CA ARG A 646 25.64 33.92 -14.30
C ARG A 646 25.00 33.86 -12.91
N TYR A 647 25.27 32.75 -12.24
CA TYR A 647 25.14 32.56 -10.79
C TYR A 647 26.00 33.55 -10.01
N MET A 648 25.60 33.78 -8.75
CA MET A 648 26.30 34.45 -7.64
C MET A 648 26.10 35.97 -7.45
N SER A 649 25.11 36.32 -6.62
CA SER A 649 25.34 37.25 -5.50
C SER A 649 24.36 36.90 -4.38
N ALA A 650 24.89 36.83 -3.15
CA ALA A 650 24.11 36.49 -1.96
C ALA A 650 22.92 37.47 -1.83
N ARG A 651 21.70 36.92 -1.74
CA ARG A 651 20.56 37.71 -1.27
C ARG A 651 20.92 38.29 0.10
N PRO A 652 20.66 39.58 0.38
CA PRO A 652 20.85 40.12 1.71
C PRO A 652 20.09 39.22 2.69
N LYS A 653 20.80 38.62 3.64
CA LYS A 653 20.16 37.79 4.69
C LYS A 653 19.23 38.73 5.44
N ALA A 654 17.93 38.48 5.32
CA ALA A 654 16.96 39.00 6.27
C ALA A 654 17.47 38.70 7.69
N PRO A 655 17.29 39.60 8.67
CA PRO A 655 17.71 39.35 10.04
C PRO A 655 17.20 37.98 10.47
N VAL A 656 18.11 37.10 10.88
CA VAL A 656 17.78 35.73 11.26
C VAL A 656 16.87 35.81 12.48
N LYS A 657 15.59 35.44 12.31
CA LYS A 657 14.64 35.43 13.42
C LYS A 657 15.10 34.42 14.46
N SER A 658 15.09 34.84 15.73
CA SER A 658 15.43 33.97 16.84
C SER A 658 14.32 32.96 17.06
N LYS A 659 14.68 31.71 17.36
CA LYS A 659 13.76 30.63 17.71
C LYS A 659 12.76 31.07 18.80
N THR A 660 11.47 30.85 18.59
CA THR A 660 10.43 31.07 19.60
C THR A 660 10.60 30.07 20.74
N THR A 661 10.58 30.57 21.98
CA THR A 661 10.80 29.78 23.21
C THR A 661 9.57 29.82 24.12
N LEU A 662 9.50 28.91 25.10
CA LEU A 662 8.44 28.95 26.11
C LEU A 662 8.40 30.29 26.88
N SER A 663 9.58 30.87 27.16
CA SER A 663 9.68 32.15 27.86
C SER A 663 9.13 33.31 27.02
N SER A 664 9.40 33.32 25.70
CA SER A 664 8.85 34.36 24.83
C SER A 664 7.33 34.21 24.69
N LEU A 665 6.81 32.98 24.57
CA LEU A 665 5.37 32.72 24.50
C LEU A 665 4.65 33.14 25.78
N LEU A 666 5.19 32.79 26.96
CA LEU A 666 4.61 33.22 28.23
C LEU A 666 4.64 34.74 28.40
N SER A 667 5.69 35.40 27.89
CA SER A 667 5.79 36.86 27.91
C SER A 667 4.70 37.51 27.05
N LEU A 668 4.45 36.99 25.84
CA LEU A 668 3.35 37.43 24.97
C LEU A 668 1.99 37.26 25.66
N ALA A 669 1.76 36.09 26.28
CA ALA A 669 0.52 35.82 26.99
C ALA A 669 0.29 36.78 28.16
N LYS A 670 1.33 37.08 28.95
CA LYS A 670 1.27 38.04 30.07
C LYS A 670 1.10 39.49 29.62
N SER A 671 1.62 39.86 28.45
CA SER A 671 1.43 41.18 27.84
C SER A 671 0.11 41.31 27.06
N ASN A 672 -0.79 40.32 27.15
CA ASN A 672 -2.03 40.26 26.39
C ASN A 672 -1.84 40.39 24.87
N THR A 673 -0.68 39.95 24.36
CA THR A 673 -0.43 39.83 22.93
C THR A 673 -0.84 38.43 22.47
N PRO A 674 -1.90 38.28 21.65
CA PRO A 674 -2.42 36.96 21.31
C PRO A 674 -1.42 36.10 20.55
N ILE A 675 -1.24 34.86 21.00
CA ILE A 675 -0.36 33.87 20.37
C ILE A 675 -1.07 33.25 19.17
N SER A 676 -0.41 33.28 18.01
CA SER A 676 -0.89 32.65 16.77
C SER A 676 -0.40 31.21 16.67
N VAL A 677 -1.34 30.27 16.52
CA VAL A 677 -1.02 28.84 16.32
C VAL A 677 -1.67 28.35 15.02
N LEU A 678 -0.89 27.67 14.19
CA LEU A 678 -1.39 27.08 12.94
C LEU A 678 -0.96 25.63 12.83
N THR A 679 -1.86 24.77 12.36
CA THR A 679 -1.47 23.39 12.07
C THR A 679 -0.58 23.32 10.83
N ALA A 680 0.43 22.45 10.81
CA ALA A 680 1.18 22.11 9.59
C ALA A 680 1.42 20.60 9.52
N TYR A 681 1.47 20.07 8.30
CA TYR A 681 1.54 18.62 8.08
C TYR A 681 2.70 18.22 7.17
N ASP A 682 3.24 19.14 6.39
CA ASP A 682 4.29 18.88 5.42
C ASP A 682 5.27 20.06 5.33
N TYR A 683 6.28 19.92 4.48
CA TYR A 683 7.28 20.95 4.29
C TYR A 683 6.71 22.27 3.76
N PRO A 684 5.84 22.29 2.71
CA PRO A 684 5.22 23.53 2.24
C PRO A 684 4.38 24.26 3.29
N THR A 685 3.49 23.57 4.01
CA THR A 685 2.63 24.18 5.05
C THR A 685 3.45 24.69 6.24
N ALA A 686 4.53 24.00 6.59
CA ALA A 686 5.47 24.46 7.60
C ALA A 686 6.28 25.68 7.13
N LEU A 687 6.66 25.74 5.86
CA LEU A 687 7.31 26.90 5.27
C LEU A 687 6.38 28.11 5.27
N LEU A 688 5.08 27.91 5.00
CA LEU A 688 4.07 28.97 5.13
C LEU A 688 4.03 29.51 6.58
N SER A 689 4.05 28.62 7.56
CA SER A 689 4.09 29.03 8.98
C SER A 689 5.34 29.83 9.33
N GLU A 690 6.49 29.45 8.77
CA GLU A 690 7.78 30.15 8.94
C GLU A 690 7.76 31.55 8.32
N ILE A 691 7.29 31.69 7.08
CA ILE A 691 7.33 32.98 6.35
C ILE A 691 6.24 33.95 6.80
N CYS A 692 5.15 33.44 7.38
CA CYS A 692 4.02 34.24 7.88
C CYS A 692 4.11 34.55 9.37
N ASP A 693 5.24 34.27 10.00
CA ASP A 693 5.51 34.63 11.40
C ASP A 693 4.51 34.07 12.40
N VAL A 694 4.07 32.83 12.16
CA VAL A 694 3.24 32.10 13.14
C VAL A 694 4.09 31.87 14.40
N ASP A 695 3.54 32.08 15.60
CA ASP A 695 4.31 31.92 16.84
C ASP A 695 4.57 30.44 17.17
N MET A 696 3.56 29.60 16.95
CA MET A 696 3.62 28.16 17.20
C MET A 696 3.02 27.33 16.06
N THR A 697 3.62 26.19 15.76
CA THR A 697 3.15 25.27 14.72
C THR A 697 2.77 23.93 15.33
N LEU A 698 1.52 23.49 15.11
CA LEU A 698 1.01 22.22 15.60
C LEU A 698 1.02 21.16 14.49
N VAL A 699 1.74 20.07 14.70
CA VAL A 699 1.56 18.85 13.92
C VAL A 699 0.42 18.05 14.57
N GLY A 700 -0.81 18.40 14.19
CA GLY A 700 -2.03 17.87 14.79
C GLY A 700 -2.44 16.51 14.22
N ASP A 701 -3.06 15.66 15.03
CA ASP A 701 -3.64 14.39 14.57
C ASP A 701 -4.85 14.59 13.63
N SER A 702 -5.37 15.82 13.55
CA SER A 702 -6.28 16.30 12.48
C SER A 702 -5.77 15.98 11.07
N LEU A 703 -4.44 15.87 10.89
CA LEU A 703 -3.82 15.46 9.62
C LEU A 703 -4.31 14.10 9.13
N SER A 704 -4.73 13.23 10.06
CA SER A 704 -5.39 11.95 9.76
C SER A 704 -6.54 12.15 8.78
N GLN A 705 -7.40 13.14 9.02
CA GLN A 705 -8.54 13.46 8.17
C GLN A 705 -8.13 14.37 7.01
N VAL A 706 -7.47 15.50 7.31
CA VAL A 706 -7.30 16.57 6.32
C VAL A 706 -6.10 16.39 5.38
N ALA A 707 -5.17 15.49 5.69
CA ALA A 707 -4.01 15.21 4.84
C ALA A 707 -3.95 13.75 4.36
N LEU A 708 -4.40 12.79 5.19
CA LEU A 708 -4.33 11.37 4.87
C LEU A 708 -5.69 10.76 4.45
N GLY A 709 -6.80 11.47 4.63
CA GLY A 709 -8.13 11.00 4.23
C GLY A 709 -8.69 9.86 5.08
N TYR A 710 -8.19 9.65 6.29
CA TYR A 710 -8.78 8.70 7.24
C TYR A 710 -10.10 9.22 7.79
N GLU A 711 -11.04 8.32 8.11
CA GLU A 711 -12.35 8.68 8.66
C GLU A 711 -12.27 9.31 10.08
N SER A 712 -11.20 9.02 10.84
CA SER A 712 -11.05 9.41 12.24
C SER A 712 -9.60 9.76 12.58
N THR A 713 -9.41 10.69 13.52
CA THR A 713 -8.08 11.01 14.08
C THR A 713 -7.47 9.83 14.85
N THR A 714 -8.29 8.88 15.32
CA THR A 714 -7.81 7.68 16.04
C THR A 714 -7.08 6.66 15.15
N SER A 715 -7.13 6.82 13.82
CA SER A 715 -6.54 5.88 12.87
C SER A 715 -5.04 6.09 12.66
N ILE A 716 -4.53 7.29 12.97
CA ILE A 716 -3.14 7.64 12.70
C ILE A 716 -2.19 7.02 13.72
N THR A 717 -1.06 6.52 13.22
CA THR A 717 -0.05 5.85 14.06
C THR A 717 1.05 6.82 14.53
N LEU A 718 1.78 6.43 15.58
CA LEU A 718 2.94 7.19 16.07
C LEU A 718 4.00 7.40 14.98
N ASP A 719 4.27 6.39 14.14
CA ASP A 719 5.29 6.47 13.10
C ASP A 719 4.87 7.44 11.97
N GLU A 720 3.57 7.52 11.66
CA GLU A 720 3.03 8.52 10.73
C GLU A 720 3.14 9.93 11.31
N MET A 721 2.78 10.12 12.58
CA MET A 721 2.98 11.40 13.27
C MET A 721 4.46 11.83 13.26
N ILE A 722 5.40 10.91 13.54
CA ILE A 722 6.85 11.18 13.46
C ILE A 722 7.28 11.53 12.03
N HIS A 723 6.72 10.88 11.00
CA HIS A 723 7.02 11.22 9.61
C HIS A 723 6.63 12.67 9.28
N HIS A 724 5.40 13.08 9.63
CA HIS A 724 4.93 14.44 9.41
C HIS A 724 5.68 15.47 10.27
N ALA A 725 5.98 15.14 11.53
CA ALA A 725 6.80 15.97 12.41
C ALA A 725 8.17 16.29 11.80
N ARG A 726 8.86 15.29 11.22
CA ARG A 726 10.13 15.51 10.51
C ARG A 726 9.99 16.41 9.29
N ALA A 727 8.90 16.26 8.52
CA ALA A 727 8.66 17.09 7.35
C ALA A 727 8.42 18.56 7.77
N VAL A 728 7.58 18.77 8.78
CA VAL A 728 7.27 20.09 9.32
C VAL A 728 8.51 20.74 9.92
N ARG A 729 9.30 20.01 10.71
CA ARG A 729 10.53 20.55 11.30
C ARG A 729 11.58 20.97 10.27
N ARG A 730 11.52 20.44 9.05
CA ARG A 730 12.38 20.93 7.96
C ARG A 730 11.95 22.31 7.45
N GLY A 731 10.64 22.60 7.41
CA GLY A 731 10.10 23.87 6.93
C GLY A 731 10.00 24.95 8.01
N ALA A 732 9.59 24.57 9.23
CA ALA A 732 9.41 25.46 10.38
C ALA A 732 10.63 25.41 11.30
N LYS A 733 11.46 26.45 11.26
CA LYS A 733 12.70 26.58 12.05
C LYS A 733 12.53 27.48 13.26
N THR A 734 11.90 28.63 13.06
CA THR A 734 11.69 29.69 14.04
C THR A 734 10.47 29.46 14.97
N PRO A 735 9.26 29.09 14.50
CA PRO A 735 8.10 28.96 15.37
C PRO A 735 8.26 27.79 16.35
N PHE A 736 7.62 27.83 17.51
CA PHE A 736 7.64 26.69 18.45
C PHE A 736 6.83 25.53 17.87
N VAL A 737 7.49 24.42 17.52
CA VAL A 737 6.86 23.28 16.85
C VAL A 737 6.52 22.23 17.88
N PHE A 738 5.24 21.87 17.97
CA PHE A 738 4.77 20.81 18.86
C PHE A 738 3.84 19.86 18.10
N VAL A 739 3.68 18.65 18.64
CA VAL A 739 3.01 17.55 17.92
C VAL A 739 2.03 16.83 18.82
N ASP A 740 0.94 16.35 18.24
CA ASP A 740 0.02 15.48 18.95
C ASP A 740 0.61 14.10 19.23
N MET A 741 0.39 13.62 20.45
CA MET A 741 0.51 12.20 20.73
C MET A 741 -0.77 11.50 20.21
N PRO A 742 -0.65 10.55 19.26
CA PRO A 742 -1.82 9.91 18.69
C PRO A 742 -2.49 8.97 19.68
N PHE A 743 -3.78 8.74 19.51
CA PHE A 743 -4.56 7.82 20.32
C PHE A 743 -3.90 6.43 20.40
N GLY A 744 -3.90 5.83 21.58
CA GLY A 744 -3.30 4.52 21.87
C GLY A 744 -1.77 4.57 22.08
N SER A 745 -1.14 5.74 22.00
CA SER A 745 0.31 5.87 22.19
C SER A 745 0.74 6.17 23.63
N PHE A 746 -0.16 6.51 24.55
CA PHE A 746 0.22 6.90 25.91
C PHE A 746 -0.73 6.43 27.01
N GLU A 747 -1.89 5.90 26.66
CA GLU A 747 -2.98 5.57 27.58
C GLU A 747 -2.75 4.27 28.35
N SER A 748 -1.87 3.39 27.85
CA SER A 748 -1.63 2.08 28.47
C SER A 748 -0.84 2.15 29.77
N SER A 749 0.14 3.07 29.86
CA SER A 749 0.95 3.32 31.06
C SER A 749 1.76 4.61 30.92
N VAL A 750 2.16 5.19 32.06
CA VAL A 750 3.07 6.35 32.08
C VAL A 750 4.39 6.03 31.38
N ASP A 751 4.98 4.85 31.60
CA ASP A 751 6.25 4.46 30.99
C ASP A 751 6.16 4.34 29.46
N GLN A 752 5.07 3.76 28.95
CA GLN A 752 4.81 3.70 27.51
C GLN A 752 4.66 5.11 26.94
N GLY A 753 3.89 5.98 27.60
CA GLY A 753 3.72 7.38 27.20
C GLY A 753 5.05 8.13 27.15
N VAL A 754 5.87 8.00 28.19
CA VAL A 754 7.22 8.61 28.24
C VAL A 754 8.10 8.08 27.11
N LYS A 755 8.15 6.76 26.90
CA LYS A 755 8.95 6.15 25.82
C LYS A 755 8.53 6.69 24.44
N ASN A 756 7.23 6.78 24.19
CA ASN A 756 6.71 7.23 22.89
C ASN A 756 6.90 8.74 22.68
N VAL A 757 6.75 9.56 23.73
CA VAL A 757 7.04 11.00 23.67
C VAL A 757 8.54 11.24 23.43
N VAL A 758 9.43 10.49 24.09
CA VAL A 758 10.88 10.60 23.85
C VAL A 758 11.23 10.24 22.41
N ARG A 759 10.62 9.19 21.85
CA ARG A 759 10.75 8.86 20.42
C ARG A 759 10.27 10.01 19.54
N MET A 760 9.10 10.56 19.83
CA MET A 760 8.53 11.68 19.07
C MET A 760 9.47 12.89 19.02
N ILE A 761 10.04 13.28 20.17
CA ILE A 761 10.98 14.40 20.26
C ILE A 761 12.27 14.08 19.48
N LYS A 762 12.88 12.92 19.73
CA LYS A 762 14.18 12.56 19.13
C LYS A 762 14.10 12.33 17.62
N GLU A 763 13.09 11.61 17.18
CA GLU A 763 12.92 11.25 15.77
C GLU A 763 12.24 12.37 14.98
N GLY A 764 11.26 13.07 15.58
CA GLY A 764 10.54 14.19 14.98
C GLY A 764 11.30 15.51 14.99
N GLY A 765 12.20 15.71 15.95
CA GLY A 765 12.98 16.94 16.13
C GLY A 765 12.14 18.13 16.61
N ILE A 766 11.03 17.87 17.30
CA ILE A 766 10.06 18.89 17.74
C ILE A 766 10.38 19.45 19.14
N ASP A 767 9.74 20.56 19.50
CA ASP A 767 10.03 21.31 20.73
C ASP A 767 9.13 20.89 21.92
N GLY A 768 7.96 20.30 21.68
CA GLY A 768 7.04 19.81 22.72
C GLY A 768 5.90 18.92 22.19
N VAL A 769 5.05 18.41 23.09
CA VAL A 769 3.93 17.52 22.72
C VAL A 769 2.58 18.03 23.22
N LYS A 770 1.51 17.77 22.45
CA LYS A 770 0.11 17.91 22.86
C LYS A 770 -0.45 16.53 23.23
N ILE A 771 -1.19 16.46 24.35
CA ILE A 771 -1.77 15.20 24.86
C ILE A 771 -3.23 15.44 25.26
N GLU A 772 -4.13 14.61 24.75
CA GLU A 772 -5.57 14.68 25.11
C GLU A 772 -5.87 13.86 26.36
N GLY A 773 -6.46 14.48 27.37
CA GLY A 773 -6.82 13.78 28.60
C GLY A 773 -7.28 14.69 29.72
N GLY A 774 -7.96 14.11 30.69
CA GLY A 774 -8.38 14.75 31.93
C GLY A 774 -7.42 14.44 33.08
N LEU A 775 -7.97 14.18 34.27
CA LEU A 775 -7.18 13.85 35.47
C LEU A 775 -6.30 12.61 35.29
N GLU A 776 -6.70 11.67 34.44
CA GLU A 776 -5.99 10.43 34.19
C GLU A 776 -4.60 10.61 33.55
N ILE A 777 -4.34 11.75 32.87
CA ILE A 777 -3.02 12.04 32.28
C ILE A 777 -2.10 12.83 33.22
N VAL A 778 -2.58 13.28 34.39
CA VAL A 778 -1.78 14.04 35.36
C VAL A 778 -0.46 13.34 35.72
N PRO A 779 -0.42 12.02 35.99
CA PRO A 779 0.84 11.33 36.27
C PRO A 779 1.83 11.39 35.10
N LEU A 780 1.34 11.27 33.88
CA LEU A 780 2.16 11.33 32.66
C LEU A 780 2.71 12.75 32.44
N VAL A 781 1.87 13.77 32.55
CA VAL A 781 2.29 15.18 32.43
C VAL A 781 3.36 15.49 33.46
N LYS A 782 3.13 15.12 34.73
CA LYS A 782 4.12 15.31 35.80
C LYS A 782 5.45 14.65 35.49
N ARG A 783 5.42 13.42 34.98
CA ARG A 783 6.63 12.69 34.63
C ARG A 783 7.38 13.34 33.46
N LEU A 784 6.69 13.71 32.40
CA LEU A 784 7.27 14.36 31.21
C LEU A 784 7.87 15.73 31.55
N SER A 785 7.13 16.57 32.28
CA SER A 785 7.61 17.88 32.69
C SER A 785 8.83 17.77 33.61
N SER A 786 8.88 16.78 34.52
CA SER A 786 10.04 16.56 35.39
C SER A 786 11.35 16.21 34.65
N VAL A 787 11.25 15.68 33.43
CA VAL A 787 12.41 15.37 32.57
C VAL A 787 12.67 16.44 31.51
N GLY A 788 12.01 17.61 31.63
CA GLY A 788 12.23 18.77 30.78
C GLY A 788 11.47 18.75 29.45
N ILE A 789 10.45 17.91 29.31
CA ILE A 789 9.63 17.84 28.10
C ILE A 789 8.43 18.78 28.21
N PRO A 790 8.28 19.78 27.33
CA PRO A 790 7.11 20.66 27.34
C PRO A 790 5.85 19.90 26.90
N VAL A 791 4.83 19.89 27.77
CA VAL A 791 3.54 19.26 27.48
C VAL A 791 2.42 20.30 27.50
N MET A 792 1.60 20.29 26.44
CA MET A 792 0.35 21.04 26.34
C MET A 792 -0.84 20.06 26.43
N PRO A 793 -1.51 19.95 27.59
CA PRO A 793 -2.73 19.17 27.66
C PRO A 793 -3.89 19.80 26.87
N HIS A 794 -4.74 18.95 26.32
CA HIS A 794 -5.95 19.34 25.60
C HIS A 794 -7.20 19.06 26.43
N LEU A 795 -7.92 20.13 26.78
CA LEU A 795 -9.14 20.13 27.59
C LEU A 795 -10.36 20.61 26.78
N GLY A 796 -11.55 20.19 27.23
CA GLY A 796 -12.80 20.44 26.52
C GLY A 796 -13.15 19.27 25.60
N LEU A 797 -13.59 19.57 24.38
CA LEU A 797 -13.88 18.54 23.38
C LEU A 797 -12.57 17.87 22.95
N ARG A 798 -12.50 16.55 23.08
CA ARG A 798 -11.31 15.76 22.77
C ARG A 798 -11.62 14.83 21.60
N PRO A 799 -11.22 15.17 20.36
CA PRO A 799 -11.54 14.39 19.16
C PRO A 799 -11.17 12.90 19.25
N GLN A 800 -10.06 12.56 19.92
CA GLN A 800 -9.65 11.14 20.11
C GLN A 800 -10.69 10.33 20.91
N ARG A 801 -11.58 11.02 21.64
CA ARG A 801 -12.66 10.43 22.45
C ARG A 801 -14.05 10.77 21.91
N ALA A 802 -14.16 11.26 20.67
CA ALA A 802 -15.44 11.62 20.07
C ALA A 802 -16.47 10.48 20.14
N THR A 803 -16.06 9.22 20.00
CA THR A 803 -16.96 8.06 20.17
C THR A 803 -17.53 7.95 21.59
N ALA A 804 -16.72 8.18 22.62
CA ALA A 804 -17.17 8.14 24.01
C ALA A 804 -18.00 9.38 24.39
N LEU A 805 -17.76 10.50 23.71
CA LEU A 805 -18.50 11.75 23.89
C LEU A 805 -19.76 11.85 23.01
N SER A 806 -20.15 10.77 22.32
CA SER A 806 -21.29 10.73 21.40
C SER A 806 -21.23 11.78 20.28
N GLY A 807 -20.01 12.09 19.80
CA GLY A 807 -19.74 13.04 18.71
C GLY A 807 -19.02 14.31 19.16
N TYR A 808 -19.01 15.32 18.27
CA TYR A 808 -18.35 16.61 18.47
C TYR A 808 -19.27 17.59 19.22
N ILE A 809 -19.47 17.34 20.51
CA ILE A 809 -20.39 18.13 21.35
C ILE A 809 -19.61 19.15 22.20
N VAL A 810 -20.12 20.39 22.25
CA VAL A 810 -19.61 21.46 23.13
C VAL A 810 -19.57 21.00 24.60
N GLN A 811 -18.42 21.17 25.26
CA GLN A 811 -18.20 20.76 26.65
C GLN A 811 -18.42 21.92 27.63
N GLY A 812 -18.55 21.64 28.93
CA GLY A 812 -18.69 22.69 29.96
C GLY A 812 -19.99 23.50 29.90
N ARG A 813 -21.08 22.92 29.35
CA ARG A 813 -22.39 23.59 29.28
C ARG A 813 -23.11 23.70 30.62
N THR A 814 -22.80 22.83 31.57
CA THR A 814 -23.36 22.86 32.93
C THR A 814 -22.31 23.36 33.91
N ALA A 815 -22.74 23.96 35.03
CA ALA A 815 -21.85 24.46 36.06
C ALA A 815 -20.89 23.37 36.59
N ILE A 816 -21.41 22.15 36.79
CA ILE A 816 -20.62 21.00 37.27
C ILE A 816 -19.55 20.63 36.22
N ALA A 817 -19.92 20.44 34.96
CA ALA A 817 -18.96 20.07 33.91
C ALA A 817 -17.90 21.17 33.69
N ALA A 818 -18.29 22.45 33.74
CA ALA A 818 -17.34 23.56 33.66
C ALA A 818 -16.37 23.57 34.86
N TYR A 819 -16.88 23.29 36.07
CA TYR A 819 -16.07 23.20 37.28
C TYR A 819 -15.10 22.02 37.23
N GLU A 820 -15.52 20.85 36.74
CA GLU A 820 -14.64 19.68 36.54
C GLU A 820 -13.49 19.97 35.58
N ILE A 821 -13.76 20.71 34.48
CA ILE A 821 -12.73 21.14 33.53
C ILE A 821 -11.74 22.09 34.21
N LEU A 822 -12.22 23.03 35.03
CA LEU A 822 -11.36 23.93 35.81
C LEU A 822 -10.50 23.16 36.83
N GLN A 823 -11.07 22.20 37.57
CA GLN A 823 -10.29 21.36 38.49
C GLN A 823 -9.23 20.54 37.76
N THR A 824 -9.58 20.02 36.58
CA THR A 824 -8.64 19.31 35.72
C THR A 824 -7.50 20.21 35.25
N ALA A 825 -7.81 21.44 34.83
CA ALA A 825 -6.80 22.43 34.45
C ALA A 825 -5.85 22.75 35.62
N ARG A 826 -6.37 22.96 36.83
CA ARG A 826 -5.56 23.15 38.04
C ARG A 826 -4.61 21.99 38.29
N ALA A 827 -5.12 20.76 38.28
CA ALA A 827 -4.31 19.57 38.51
C ALA A 827 -3.19 19.39 37.47
N LEU A 828 -3.47 19.69 36.20
CA LEU A 828 -2.48 19.61 35.12
C LEU A 828 -1.48 20.77 35.15
N ALA A 829 -1.89 21.96 35.60
CA ALA A 829 -0.98 23.09 35.83
C ALA A 829 0.00 22.74 36.94
N ASP A 830 -0.49 22.19 38.05
CA ASP A 830 0.35 21.73 39.16
C ASP A 830 1.25 20.54 38.77
N ALA A 831 0.86 19.77 37.75
CA ALA A 831 1.69 18.73 37.13
C ALA A 831 2.80 19.28 36.24
N GLY A 832 2.79 20.57 35.89
CA GLY A 832 3.82 21.22 35.08
C GLY A 832 3.49 21.32 33.59
N ALA A 833 2.22 21.38 33.22
CA ALA A 833 1.82 21.81 31.87
C ALA A 833 2.33 23.24 31.59
N PHE A 834 2.85 23.51 30.39
CA PHE A 834 3.29 24.87 30.03
C PHE A 834 2.16 25.71 29.42
N ALA A 835 1.17 25.05 28.82
CA ALA A 835 0.00 25.67 28.22
C ALA A 835 -1.16 24.66 28.16
N PHE A 836 -2.36 25.16 27.87
CA PHE A 836 -3.54 24.32 27.58
C PHE A 836 -4.12 24.61 26.21
N LEU A 837 -4.58 23.57 25.53
CA LEU A 837 -5.54 23.73 24.43
C LEU A 837 -6.96 23.64 25.01
N LEU A 838 -7.81 24.62 24.70
CA LEU A 838 -9.23 24.64 25.08
C LEU A 838 -10.09 24.54 23.82
N GLU A 839 -10.81 23.42 23.66
CA GLU A 839 -11.66 23.17 22.48
C GLU A 839 -13.15 23.11 22.80
N ALA A 840 -13.94 23.82 22.00
CA ALA A 840 -15.41 23.84 22.04
C ALA A 840 -15.98 24.04 23.47
N LEU A 841 -15.58 25.14 24.11
CA LEU A 841 -16.05 25.58 25.43
C LEU A 841 -16.84 26.89 25.35
N PRO A 842 -17.83 27.13 26.23
CA PRO A 842 -18.43 28.44 26.39
C PRO A 842 -17.37 29.51 26.68
N GLU A 843 -17.45 30.63 25.96
CA GLU A 843 -16.49 31.75 26.02
C GLU A 843 -16.24 32.24 27.46
N LYS A 844 -17.29 32.32 28.28
CA LYS A 844 -17.17 32.74 29.69
C LYS A 844 -16.39 31.74 30.54
N VAL A 845 -16.57 30.44 30.30
CA VAL A 845 -15.85 29.38 31.02
C VAL A 845 -14.38 29.41 30.63
N ALA A 846 -14.08 29.50 29.33
CA ALA A 846 -12.72 29.61 28.84
C ALA A 846 -12.02 30.86 29.41
N SER A 847 -12.70 32.01 29.45
CA SER A 847 -12.15 33.26 30.01
C SER A 847 -11.75 33.12 31.49
N ILE A 848 -12.57 32.45 32.30
CA ILE A 848 -12.25 32.19 33.72
C ILE A 848 -11.04 31.25 33.83
N ILE A 849 -11.03 30.16 33.07
CA ILE A 849 -9.88 29.22 33.06
C ILE A 849 -8.61 29.95 32.64
N THR A 850 -8.65 30.75 31.58
CA THR A 850 -7.50 31.53 31.10
C THR A 850 -6.96 32.48 32.16
N GLY A 851 -7.85 33.24 32.83
CA GLY A 851 -7.46 34.18 33.89
C GLY A 851 -6.79 33.49 35.07
N GLU A 852 -7.28 32.33 35.49
CA GLU A 852 -6.68 31.60 36.60
C GLU A 852 -5.35 30.92 36.21
N MET A 853 -5.29 30.34 35.01
CA MET A 853 -4.09 29.60 34.57
C MET A 853 -2.91 30.54 34.28
N ILE A 854 -3.16 31.75 33.77
CA ILE A 854 -2.09 32.71 33.50
C ILE A 854 -1.39 33.18 34.79
N GLU A 855 -2.13 33.28 35.91
CA GLU A 855 -1.57 33.55 37.24
C GLU A 855 -0.63 32.44 37.71
N LYS A 856 -0.95 31.18 37.36
CA LYS A 856 -0.08 30.01 37.58
C LYS A 856 1.07 29.90 36.57
N GLY A 857 1.21 30.85 35.64
CA GLY A 857 2.25 30.85 34.62
C GLY A 857 1.98 29.92 33.43
N VAL A 858 0.73 29.52 33.22
CA VAL A 858 0.29 28.61 32.15
C VAL A 858 -0.67 29.35 31.22
N PHE A 859 -0.34 29.47 29.93
CA PHE A 859 -1.20 30.17 28.97
C PHE A 859 -2.16 29.22 28.24
N THR A 860 -3.26 29.74 27.71
CA THR A 860 -4.29 28.94 27.01
C THR A 860 -4.38 29.30 25.53
N ILE A 861 -4.52 28.30 24.67
CA ILE A 861 -4.80 28.41 23.24
C ILE A 861 -6.21 27.89 22.97
N GLY A 862 -7.06 28.71 22.34
CA GLY A 862 -8.45 28.37 22.08
C GLY A 862 -8.69 27.87 20.65
N ILE A 863 -9.64 26.95 20.50
CA ILE A 863 -10.31 26.63 19.24
C ILE A 863 -11.81 26.42 19.51
N GLY A 864 -12.64 27.38 19.09
CA GLY A 864 -14.04 27.40 19.48
C GLY A 864 -14.27 27.59 20.99
N ALA A 865 -13.32 28.21 21.69
CA ALA A 865 -13.41 28.58 23.11
C ALA A 865 -13.60 30.10 23.35
N GLY A 866 -13.91 30.85 22.29
CA GLY A 866 -14.02 32.31 22.33
C GLY A 866 -12.67 33.03 22.25
N LYS A 867 -12.72 34.36 22.25
CA LYS A 867 -11.56 35.24 21.98
C LYS A 867 -10.68 35.53 23.20
N TRP A 868 -11.11 35.15 24.40
CA TRP A 868 -10.45 35.53 25.67
C TRP A 868 -9.33 34.59 26.11
N THR A 869 -9.02 33.55 25.32
CA THR A 869 -7.80 32.76 25.52
C THR A 869 -6.56 33.57 25.11
N ASN A 870 -5.39 33.26 25.68
CA ASN A 870 -4.13 33.94 25.35
C ASN A 870 -3.68 33.76 23.89
N GLY A 871 -4.24 32.80 23.16
CA GLY A 871 -3.97 32.60 21.74
C GLY A 871 -5.06 31.76 21.07
N GLN A 872 -4.91 31.54 19.76
CA GLN A 872 -5.88 30.80 18.94
C GLN A 872 -5.16 29.78 18.05
N VAL A 873 -5.80 28.62 17.84
CA VAL A 873 -5.36 27.64 16.83
C VAL A 873 -6.47 27.40 15.79
N LEU A 874 -6.07 27.20 14.54
CA LEU A 874 -6.93 26.69 13.48
C LEU A 874 -6.22 25.63 12.64
N VAL A 875 -7.02 24.75 12.06
CA VAL A 875 -6.60 23.79 11.04
C VAL A 875 -6.34 24.56 9.74
N ILE A 876 -5.15 24.42 9.16
CA ILE A 876 -4.70 25.22 8.01
C ILE A 876 -5.56 25.02 6.77
N THR A 877 -6.07 23.81 6.54
CA THR A 877 -6.97 23.49 5.42
C THR A 877 -8.31 24.19 5.54
N ASP A 878 -8.83 24.33 6.77
CA ASP A 878 -10.09 25.00 7.06
C ASP A 878 -9.93 26.52 6.98
N LEU A 879 -8.80 27.03 7.48
CA LEU A 879 -8.42 28.44 7.40
C LEU A 879 -8.31 28.90 5.94
N LEU A 880 -7.67 28.08 5.08
CA LEU A 880 -7.39 28.42 3.68
C LEU A 880 -8.47 27.94 2.69
N GLY A 881 -9.50 27.22 3.13
CA GLY A 881 -10.59 26.76 2.28
C GLY A 881 -10.14 25.81 1.16
N PHE A 882 -9.46 24.72 1.52
CA PHE A 882 -8.94 23.74 0.54
C PHE A 882 -10.05 22.91 -0.12
N TYR A 883 -11.09 22.57 0.64
CA TYR A 883 -12.17 21.70 0.20
C TYR A 883 -13.27 22.47 -0.55
N PRO A 884 -13.99 21.83 -1.49
CA PRO A 884 -15.09 22.45 -2.22
C PRO A 884 -16.28 22.76 -1.29
N ASP A 885 -16.96 23.88 -1.58
CA ASP A 885 -18.29 24.15 -1.05
C ASP A 885 -19.31 23.40 -1.91
N ASP A 886 -20.00 22.41 -1.34
CA ASP A 886 -21.06 21.65 -2.02
C ASP A 886 -22.22 22.52 -2.52
N SER A 887 -22.26 23.81 -2.15
CA SER A 887 -23.26 24.78 -2.59
C SER A 887 -23.08 25.29 -4.03
N THR A 888 -22.07 24.83 -4.77
CA THR A 888 -21.81 25.27 -6.15
C THR A 888 -22.02 24.17 -7.20
N ALA A 889 -22.58 23.02 -6.81
CA ALA A 889 -22.82 21.90 -7.70
C ALA A 889 -24.04 22.05 -8.64
N GLU A 890 -24.86 23.09 -8.51
CA GLU A 890 -26.09 23.25 -9.32
C GLU A 890 -26.06 24.34 -10.41
N GLU A 891 -25.05 25.21 -10.48
CA GLU A 891 -24.99 26.22 -11.55
C GLU A 891 -23.59 26.32 -12.16
N THR A 892 -23.39 25.72 -13.35
CA THR A 892 -22.85 26.36 -14.58
C THR A 892 -22.13 25.38 -15.52
N LEU A 893 -22.79 25.10 -16.64
CA LEU A 893 -22.27 25.22 -18.01
C LEU A 893 -23.49 25.61 -18.89
N PRO A 894 -23.43 26.52 -19.88
CA PRO A 894 -22.32 27.34 -20.39
C PRO A 894 -22.64 28.86 -20.36
N ILE A 895 -21.67 29.75 -20.61
CA ILE A 895 -21.82 30.97 -21.46
C ILE A 895 -20.44 31.56 -21.74
N ILE A 896 -20.24 31.85 -23.03
CA ILE A 896 -19.15 32.61 -23.64
C ILE A 896 -19.50 34.11 -23.52
N ALA A 897 -18.49 34.92 -23.14
CA ALA A 897 -18.36 36.37 -23.32
C ALA A 897 -19.26 37.33 -22.51
N GLY A 898 -18.62 38.38 -21.97
CA GLY A 898 -19.27 39.64 -21.56
C GLY A 898 -18.60 40.30 -20.35
N ASP A 899 -18.01 41.47 -20.57
CA ASP A 899 -17.41 42.38 -19.58
C ASP A 899 -18.26 42.59 -18.31
N ILE A 900 -17.61 42.92 -17.18
CA ILE A 900 -18.00 44.00 -16.25
C ILE A 900 -16.87 44.25 -15.23
N GLN A 901 -16.32 45.46 -15.26
CA GLN A 901 -15.68 46.11 -14.11
C GLN A 901 -16.75 46.52 -13.10
N SER A 902 -16.59 46.24 -11.80
CA SER A 902 -16.87 47.26 -10.75
C SER A 902 -16.50 46.80 -9.34
N SER A 903 -16.01 47.79 -8.61
CA SER A 903 -15.68 47.84 -7.19
C SER A 903 -16.88 47.62 -6.26
N SER A 904 -16.69 46.86 -5.18
CA SER A 904 -16.95 47.22 -3.77
C SER A 904 -17.15 45.97 -2.92
N THR A 905 -16.35 45.82 -1.86
CA THR A 905 -16.68 44.96 -0.70
C THR A 905 -17.65 45.74 0.23
N PRO A 906 -18.40 45.16 1.19
CA PRO A 906 -18.12 43.89 1.91
C PRO A 906 -19.35 43.02 2.37
N ARG A 907 -19.06 41.81 2.91
CA ARG A 907 -19.93 40.87 3.70
C ARG A 907 -20.94 40.10 2.84
N ASP A 908 -20.98 38.77 2.80
CA ASP A 908 -20.77 37.75 3.83
C ASP A 908 -19.86 36.61 3.35
N LEU A 909 -19.00 36.12 4.25
CA LEU A 909 -18.24 34.89 4.03
C LEU A 909 -19.25 33.73 3.97
N VAL A 910 -19.58 33.29 2.76
CA VAL A 910 -20.37 32.08 2.51
C VAL A 910 -19.70 30.95 3.28
N LYS A 911 -20.39 30.44 4.29
CA LYS A 911 -19.91 29.31 5.10
C LYS A 911 -20.06 28.04 4.24
N PRO A 912 -19.00 27.25 4.05
CA PRO A 912 -19.14 25.89 3.55
C PRO A 912 -20.18 25.16 4.41
N LEU A 913 -21.13 24.44 3.83
CA LEU A 913 -22.20 23.73 4.57
C LEU A 913 -21.68 22.77 5.67
N HIS A 914 -20.38 22.47 5.68
CA HIS A 914 -19.73 21.50 6.57
C HIS A 914 -18.61 22.07 7.47
N ALA A 915 -18.29 23.38 7.41
CA ALA A 915 -17.24 23.94 8.28
C ALA A 915 -17.73 24.11 9.73
N PRO A 916 -16.96 23.70 10.76
CA PRO A 916 -17.35 23.87 12.15
C PRO A 916 -17.69 25.33 12.48
N ARG A 917 -18.67 25.56 13.38
CA ARG A 917 -19.20 26.92 13.63
C ARG A 917 -18.12 27.94 14.02
N PHE A 918 -17.04 27.48 14.65
CA PHE A 918 -15.92 28.27 15.15
C PHE A 918 -14.83 28.57 14.10
N VAL A 919 -14.92 28.04 12.89
CA VAL A 919 -13.97 28.31 11.81
C VAL A 919 -14.33 29.61 11.10
N ARG A 920 -13.31 30.45 10.86
CA ARG A 920 -13.35 31.52 9.85
C ARG A 920 -12.43 31.10 8.71
N GLN A 921 -12.99 31.01 7.52
CA GLN A 921 -12.20 30.86 6.29
C GLN A 921 -11.67 32.25 5.89
N PHE A 922 -10.36 32.37 5.71
CA PHE A 922 -9.69 33.62 5.37
C PHE A 922 -9.47 33.79 3.86
N VAL A 923 -9.48 32.68 3.10
CA VAL A 923 -9.33 32.63 1.65
C VAL A 923 -9.92 31.32 1.11
N SER A 924 -10.16 31.21 -0.21
CA SER A 924 -10.62 29.98 -0.86
C SER A 924 -9.57 29.43 -1.83
N VAL A 925 -8.47 28.90 -1.28
CA VAL A 925 -7.34 28.35 -2.07
C VAL A 925 -7.81 27.17 -2.93
N GLY A 926 -8.78 26.39 -2.47
CA GLY A 926 -9.35 25.29 -3.24
C GLY A 926 -9.95 25.74 -4.58
N GLN A 927 -10.54 26.93 -4.65
CA GLN A 927 -11.07 27.48 -5.92
C GLN A 927 -9.95 27.77 -6.91
N GLU A 928 -8.87 28.42 -6.47
CA GLU A 928 -7.70 28.74 -7.30
C GLU A 928 -6.98 27.46 -7.78
N MET A 929 -6.83 26.47 -6.90
CA MET A 929 -6.28 25.15 -7.27
C MET A 929 -7.13 24.47 -8.34
N ARG A 930 -8.46 24.47 -8.19
CA ARG A 930 -9.38 23.90 -9.20
C ARG A 930 -9.29 24.67 -10.52
N ARG A 931 -9.23 26.00 -10.49
CA ARG A 931 -9.07 26.82 -11.71
C ARG A 931 -7.79 26.43 -12.45
N GLY A 932 -6.65 26.43 -11.78
CA GLY A 932 -5.36 26.08 -12.39
C GLY A 932 -5.32 24.67 -12.98
N VAL A 933 -5.90 23.68 -12.29
CA VAL A 933 -6.00 22.31 -12.83
C VAL A 933 -6.94 22.25 -14.04
N ARG A 934 -8.08 22.96 -14.03
CA ARG A 934 -8.99 23.00 -15.19
C ARG A 934 -8.35 23.67 -16.39
N GLU A 935 -7.70 24.82 -16.20
CA GLU A 935 -6.98 25.54 -17.27
C GLU A 935 -5.88 24.65 -17.87
N TYR A 936 -5.12 23.92 -17.04
CA TYR A 936 -4.14 22.95 -17.52
C TYR A 936 -4.79 21.82 -18.36
N VAL A 937 -5.88 21.23 -17.86
CA VAL A 937 -6.61 20.17 -18.59
C VAL A 937 -7.14 20.69 -19.92
N GLN A 938 -7.68 21.91 -19.94
CA GLN A 938 -8.17 22.56 -21.15
C GLN A 938 -7.03 22.80 -22.13
N ALA A 939 -5.91 23.37 -21.67
CA ALA A 939 -4.76 23.66 -22.51
C ALA A 939 -4.15 22.39 -23.15
N VAL A 940 -4.11 21.27 -22.40
CA VAL A 940 -3.70 19.96 -22.95
C VAL A 940 -4.68 19.44 -24.00
N LYS A 941 -5.99 19.53 -23.75
CA LYS A 941 -7.03 19.06 -24.69
C LYS A 941 -7.05 19.87 -25.99
N GLU A 942 -6.86 21.18 -25.87
CA GLU A 942 -6.77 22.11 -27.00
C GLU A 942 -5.40 22.05 -27.69
N LYS A 943 -4.43 21.31 -27.12
CA LYS A 943 -3.02 21.28 -27.53
C LYS A 943 -2.38 22.68 -27.57
N SER A 944 -2.88 23.61 -26.77
CA SER A 944 -2.22 24.89 -26.51
C SER A 944 -1.12 24.78 -25.46
N PHE A 945 -1.08 23.67 -24.70
CA PHE A 945 0.04 23.28 -23.84
C PHE A 945 0.57 21.87 -24.18
N PRO A 946 1.90 21.68 -24.26
CA PRO A 946 2.91 22.75 -24.30
C PRO A 946 2.85 23.54 -25.60
N ASP A 947 3.16 24.84 -25.55
CA ASP A 947 3.35 25.68 -26.74
C ASP A 947 4.78 25.56 -27.32
N GLU A 948 5.09 26.37 -28.35
CA GLU A 948 6.43 26.38 -28.97
C GLU A 948 7.57 26.80 -28.02
N LYS A 949 7.28 27.64 -27.01
CA LYS A 949 8.29 28.10 -26.02
C LYS A 949 8.52 27.06 -24.93
N GLU A 950 7.53 26.22 -24.69
CA GLU A 950 7.55 25.14 -23.70
C GLU A 950 8.05 23.81 -24.30
N THR A 951 8.37 23.81 -25.60
CA THR A 951 8.85 22.64 -26.34
C THR A 951 10.29 22.84 -26.82
N TYR A 952 11.07 21.76 -26.87
CA TYR A 952 12.41 21.80 -27.43
C TYR A 952 12.37 21.61 -28.96
N GLY A 953 12.97 22.54 -29.70
CA GLY A 953 13.12 22.44 -31.15
C GLY A 953 14.35 21.62 -31.58
N MET A 954 14.32 21.12 -32.82
CA MET A 954 15.48 20.56 -33.51
C MET A 954 16.08 21.61 -34.46
N LYS A 955 17.42 21.67 -34.58
CA LYS A 955 18.07 22.52 -35.59
C LYS A 955 17.54 22.16 -36.98
N LYS A 956 17.29 23.18 -37.82
CA LYS A 956 16.65 22.99 -39.13
C LYS A 956 17.40 21.99 -40.02
N GLU A 957 18.73 22.00 -39.96
CA GLU A 957 19.58 21.10 -40.75
C GLU A 957 19.43 19.64 -40.29
N GLN A 958 19.30 19.42 -38.97
CA GLN A 958 19.09 18.09 -38.40
C GLN A 958 17.67 17.59 -38.64
N TRP A 959 16.68 18.50 -38.68
CA TRP A 959 15.30 18.15 -39.03
C TRP A 959 15.19 17.69 -40.48
N VAL A 960 15.86 18.37 -41.41
CA VAL A 960 15.91 17.96 -42.82
C VAL A 960 16.59 16.60 -42.98
N GLU A 961 17.71 16.37 -42.31
CA GLU A 961 18.40 15.08 -42.35
C GLU A 961 17.55 13.95 -41.74
N PHE A 962 16.84 14.22 -40.64
CA PHE A 962 15.90 13.28 -40.05
C PHE A 962 14.79 12.87 -41.04
N LEU A 963 14.20 13.83 -41.76
CA LEU A 963 13.20 13.55 -42.80
C LEU A 963 13.79 12.73 -43.95
N ARG A 964 15.01 13.05 -44.39
CA ARG A 964 15.72 12.28 -45.43
C ARG A 964 15.95 10.83 -45.02
N LEU A 965 16.32 10.59 -43.77
CA LEU A 965 16.51 9.25 -43.22
C LEU A 965 15.20 8.45 -43.18
N ILE A 966 14.07 9.09 -42.84
CA ILE A 966 12.74 8.45 -42.88
C ILE A 966 12.34 8.07 -44.31
N GLU A 967 12.57 8.94 -45.29
CA GLU A 967 12.24 8.65 -46.69
C GLU A 967 13.08 7.51 -47.26
N GLN A 968 14.37 7.44 -46.90
CA GLN A 968 15.23 6.32 -47.29
C GLN A 968 14.74 4.98 -46.71
N GLU A 969 14.24 4.97 -45.47
CA GLU A 969 13.68 3.76 -44.85
C GLU A 969 12.34 3.35 -45.52
N LYS A 970 11.53 4.32 -45.95
CA LYS A 970 10.28 4.06 -46.69
C LYS A 970 10.49 3.61 -48.14
N GLY A 971 11.59 3.98 -48.79
CA GLY A 971 11.92 3.53 -50.14
C GLY A 971 12.64 2.18 -50.21
N GLN A 972 13.00 1.60 -49.05
CA GLN A 972 13.64 0.28 -48.93
C GLN A 972 12.67 -0.83 -48.48
N ASN A 973 11.45 -0.48 -48.06
CA ASN A 973 10.30 -1.39 -47.91
C ASN A 973 9.36 -1.23 -49.10
#